data_AF-A0A1H1R6H9-F1
#
_entry.id   AF-A0A1H1R6H9-F1
#
_cell.length_a   1.000
_cell.length_b   1.000
_cell.length_c   1.000
_cell.angle_alpha   90.00
_cell.angle_beta   90.00
_cell.angle_gamma   90.00
#
_symmetry.space_group_name_H-M   'P 1'
#
loop_
_entity.id
_entity.type
_entity.pdbx_description
1 polymer ?
#
loop_
_entity_poly.entity_id
_entity_poly.type
_entity_poly.pdbx_seq_one_letter_code
_entity_poly.pdbx_strand_id
1 'polypeptide(L)'
;MTIIENIQQKASFLNNLKENETALFDFLNSNHDNLEEVIAQYKPEIDFSPVNTLRFLIANELQIGTIVNKNIIDQLKHALENRDVSDYYILNDSVKQGLINYKKSKIGMFPNWKHSFNILFPFIYNTSDNSEVKTQLNQLADEIISVNNLENVTKHVVSFQGSNNYGTDWIWLAILPESAPSVQYAYQIFINIDKKGLLGGIHKGHNLTKQEFKNQDLRYDSWQEYLEQTKEIKDEWLQLNSDINFILLNDEKEFKKVLKKLNSLSLVSFFETLDKLKDDLDFQDAENFVFSVARNRLSFQVGKRYCLAIIKDKFRFITPDTYVLKDFEKETFTAPDNAFLYHNANKHEVLEHYEAIKDAVESEIERDNHTEAKSYDNSAFRKAVFDSGYRSQFIDGDFNNNVIILNGQKVFKISMGKDYFSDELIDKAINEKLVLVHSQTKPKGRSPISQADIFTDQLIIGDYFYLTHSNKNLKLIGKITSESQPASFNNLRDKGWLERSFEPVIIANKQGSFKGKGKYWLPNTNVTCWPIDNSELEEANKLLFKTFFNIEFKQDNMDAKFEEFLKSRVKEGTVKTYLSAMRSIEKLANDEGFLTKSIYQLNNLKDFKTFYGKIIQSQEYKSTNAKQHNRFSASLSHYKEFLSTTLEDIQPEDGKKDTKLKFQDSLNQIFYGPPGTGKTFYLKDQLFEKYTSLETSITEEQHFEAVVNKCSWWQVIAIALLDLNKAKVSDIFEHKWVQKKASLSNSNTIRPTLWGQLQSHTVNECEFVKVTNRQQPLIFEKTEDSYWEILEEQVNELVPELYDIKDSVENYDPDPDKIIKHFDFVTFHQSFAYEDFIEGIKPIIPAIDTELEETKDLGYTIEDGVFKKLSTRAKNDPDRKYAIFIDEINRGNVSAIFGELITLIEIDKRKGAKNEMSIILPYSKKEFSVPSNLDIYGTMNTADRSVEALDTALRRRFEFKEMMPDYNVIKEESVGDIQLSKVLQTINERIELLIDRDHTIGHSFLVNVDSEQKLASAFNNKIVPLLQEYFYGDYGKIGLVLGKGFVEKIKNDNIDFASFDYENASDFKISSYKLKKVNAVNVMDAIELLLGSKEITTS
;
A
#
# COMPACT_ATOMS: atom_id res chain seq x y z
N MET A 1 4.65 -29.27 -42.29
CA MET A 1 3.82 -28.07 -42.11
C MET A 1 4.73 -26.97 -41.59
N THR A 2 4.79 -25.83 -42.26
CA THR A 2 5.60 -24.68 -41.79
C THR A 2 4.97 -24.04 -40.55
N ILE A 3 5.74 -23.22 -39.82
CA ILE A 3 5.21 -22.46 -38.67
C ILE A 3 4.02 -21.59 -39.11
N ILE A 4 4.15 -20.93 -40.27
CA ILE A 4 3.11 -20.09 -40.86
C ILE A 4 1.85 -20.91 -41.17
N GLU A 5 1.97 -22.09 -41.80
CA GLU A 5 0.83 -22.97 -42.06
C GLU A 5 0.11 -23.42 -40.78
N ASN A 6 0.85 -23.78 -39.72
CA ASN A 6 0.25 -24.16 -38.42
C ASN A 6 -0.57 -23.00 -37.85
N ILE A 7 0.02 -21.80 -37.78
CA ILE A 7 -0.65 -20.58 -37.31
C ILE A 7 -1.89 -20.26 -38.17
N GLN A 8 -1.79 -20.36 -39.50
CA GLN A 8 -2.91 -20.12 -40.41
C GLN A 8 -4.04 -21.15 -40.23
N GLN A 9 -3.72 -22.42 -39.93
CA GLN A 9 -4.72 -23.43 -39.62
C GLN A 9 -5.42 -23.13 -38.28
N LYS A 10 -4.66 -22.79 -37.22
CA LYS A 10 -5.26 -22.36 -35.94
C LYS A 10 -6.13 -21.11 -36.12
N ALA A 11 -5.67 -20.11 -36.88
CA ALA A 11 -6.44 -18.91 -37.22
C ALA A 11 -7.75 -19.23 -37.99
N SER A 12 -7.69 -20.11 -38.99
CA SER A 12 -8.84 -20.52 -39.79
C SER A 12 -9.86 -21.32 -38.98
N PHE A 13 -9.37 -22.20 -38.09
CA PHE A 13 -10.18 -22.95 -37.14
C PHE A 13 -10.91 -22.01 -36.16
N LEU A 14 -10.18 -21.12 -35.49
CA LEU A 14 -10.77 -20.12 -34.57
C LEU A 14 -11.79 -19.23 -35.29
N ASN A 15 -11.52 -18.82 -36.53
CA ASN A 15 -12.47 -18.06 -37.32
C ASN A 15 -13.76 -18.84 -37.62
N ASN A 16 -13.64 -20.11 -38.03
CA ASN A 16 -14.81 -20.94 -38.32
C ASN A 16 -15.72 -21.08 -37.09
N LEU A 17 -15.15 -21.34 -35.90
CA LEU A 17 -15.93 -21.42 -34.65
C LEU A 17 -16.49 -20.05 -34.22
N LYS A 18 -15.88 -18.93 -34.63
CA LYS A 18 -16.36 -17.58 -34.35
C LYS A 18 -17.51 -17.15 -35.26
N GLU A 19 -17.49 -17.56 -36.52
CA GLU A 19 -18.52 -17.25 -37.53
C GLU A 19 -19.68 -18.27 -37.54
N ASN A 20 -19.46 -19.51 -37.10
CA ASN A 20 -20.46 -20.59 -37.08
C ASN A 20 -20.75 -21.09 -35.66
N GLU A 21 -21.86 -20.62 -35.08
CA GLU A 21 -22.29 -20.97 -33.72
C GLU A 21 -22.65 -22.46 -33.56
N THR A 22 -23.09 -23.15 -34.63
CA THR A 22 -23.32 -24.61 -34.59
C THR A 22 -21.98 -25.35 -34.46
N ALA A 23 -21.00 -25.04 -35.31
CA ALA A 23 -19.69 -25.68 -35.26
C ALA A 23 -18.97 -25.42 -33.91
N LEU A 24 -19.16 -24.24 -33.31
CA LEU A 24 -18.68 -23.92 -31.96
C LEU A 24 -19.22 -24.88 -30.90
N PHE A 25 -20.54 -25.12 -30.89
CA PHE A 25 -21.14 -26.04 -29.91
C PHE A 25 -20.87 -27.52 -30.25
N ASP A 26 -20.84 -27.90 -31.53
CA ASP A 26 -20.46 -29.26 -31.94
C ASP A 26 -19.03 -29.58 -31.49
N PHE A 27 -18.08 -28.64 -31.63
CA PHE A 27 -16.72 -28.79 -31.12
C PHE A 27 -16.68 -28.87 -29.59
N LEU A 28 -17.33 -27.92 -28.90
CA LEU A 28 -17.36 -27.85 -27.43
C LEU A 28 -17.88 -29.13 -26.77
N ASN A 29 -18.92 -29.76 -27.34
CA ASN A 29 -19.51 -30.98 -26.81
C ASN A 29 -18.77 -32.27 -27.23
N SER A 30 -17.83 -32.17 -28.17
CA SER A 30 -17.10 -33.33 -28.72
C SER A 30 -15.62 -33.38 -28.30
N ASN A 31 -15.04 -32.26 -27.85
CA ASN A 31 -13.67 -32.17 -27.37
C ASN A 31 -13.65 -31.62 -25.93
N HIS A 32 -13.22 -32.45 -24.99
CA HIS A 32 -13.12 -32.12 -23.56
C HIS A 32 -11.66 -32.10 -23.07
N ASP A 33 -10.67 -32.08 -23.97
CA ASP A 33 -9.24 -32.24 -23.61
C ASP A 33 -8.75 -31.13 -22.65
N ASN A 34 -9.38 -29.95 -22.75
CA ASN A 34 -9.06 -28.75 -21.96
C ASN A 34 -9.94 -28.58 -20.71
N LEU A 35 -10.88 -29.51 -20.45
CA LEU A 35 -11.96 -29.29 -19.48
C LEU A 35 -11.44 -29.17 -18.04
N GLU A 36 -10.49 -30.03 -17.65
CA GLU A 36 -9.86 -29.98 -16.32
C GLU A 36 -9.05 -28.70 -16.10
N GLU A 37 -8.33 -28.21 -17.13
CA GLU A 37 -7.58 -26.95 -17.08
C GLU A 37 -8.54 -25.77 -16.87
N VAL A 38 -9.65 -25.71 -17.62
CA VAL A 38 -10.67 -24.67 -17.49
C VAL A 38 -11.36 -24.71 -16.12
N ILE A 39 -11.68 -25.89 -15.59
CA ILE A 39 -12.25 -26.07 -14.24
C ILE A 39 -11.27 -25.57 -13.18
N ALA A 40 -9.99 -25.95 -13.28
CA ALA A 40 -8.96 -25.52 -12.33
C ALA A 40 -8.68 -24.02 -12.41
N GLN A 41 -8.59 -23.45 -13.61
CA GLN A 41 -8.23 -22.05 -13.84
C GLN A 41 -9.33 -21.06 -13.47
N TYR A 42 -10.60 -21.37 -13.79
CA TYR A 42 -11.71 -20.42 -13.61
C TYR A 42 -12.58 -20.71 -12.39
N LYS A 43 -12.12 -21.60 -11.50
CA LYS A 43 -12.81 -21.95 -10.27
C LYS A 43 -13.17 -20.67 -9.46
N PRO A 44 -14.46 -20.42 -9.16
CA PRO A 44 -14.92 -19.16 -8.57
C PRO A 44 -14.26 -18.84 -7.23
N GLU A 45 -13.85 -19.87 -6.49
CA GLU A 45 -13.15 -19.77 -5.21
C GLU A 45 -11.71 -19.23 -5.30
N ILE A 46 -11.10 -19.17 -6.48
CA ILE A 46 -9.72 -18.67 -6.67
C ILE A 46 -9.73 -17.17 -6.95
N ASP A 47 -10.47 -16.73 -7.97
CA ASP A 47 -10.64 -15.32 -8.33
C ASP A 47 -12.06 -15.08 -8.86
N PHE A 48 -12.90 -14.45 -8.02
CA PHE A 48 -14.30 -14.24 -8.36
C PHE A 48 -14.48 -13.13 -9.41
N SER A 49 -14.84 -13.57 -10.62
CA SER A 49 -15.32 -12.71 -11.70
C SER A 49 -16.56 -13.35 -12.35
N PRO A 50 -17.62 -12.60 -12.70
CA PRO A 50 -18.83 -13.18 -13.29
C PRO A 50 -18.57 -14.01 -14.55
N VAL A 51 -17.64 -13.60 -15.42
CA VAL A 51 -17.30 -14.36 -16.64
C VAL A 51 -16.50 -15.63 -16.34
N ASN A 52 -15.59 -15.59 -15.36
CA ASN A 52 -14.84 -16.78 -14.94
C ASN A 52 -15.79 -17.79 -14.28
N THR A 53 -16.70 -17.29 -13.42
CA THR A 53 -17.76 -18.10 -12.81
C THR A 53 -18.65 -18.74 -13.88
N LEU A 54 -19.07 -17.99 -14.90
CA LEU A 54 -19.85 -18.54 -16.02
C LEU A 54 -19.09 -19.63 -16.79
N ARG A 55 -17.77 -19.47 -17.03
CA ARG A 55 -16.93 -20.49 -17.66
C ARG A 55 -16.86 -21.76 -16.82
N PHE A 56 -16.62 -21.63 -15.52
CA PHE A 56 -16.60 -22.78 -14.62
C PHE A 56 -17.93 -23.53 -14.57
N LEU A 57 -19.07 -22.82 -14.52
CA LEU A 57 -20.39 -23.47 -14.57
C LEU A 57 -20.60 -24.22 -15.89
N ILE A 58 -20.22 -23.63 -17.03
CA ILE A 58 -20.27 -24.31 -18.34
C ILE A 58 -19.40 -25.57 -18.34
N ALA A 59 -18.23 -25.51 -17.70
CA ALA A 59 -17.32 -26.65 -17.63
C ALA A 59 -17.85 -27.79 -16.76
N ASN A 60 -18.50 -27.48 -15.63
CA ASN A 60 -19.18 -28.49 -14.80
C ASN A 60 -20.34 -29.15 -15.57
N GLU A 61 -21.13 -28.38 -16.32
CA GLU A 61 -22.22 -28.92 -17.16
C GLU A 61 -21.69 -29.92 -18.21
N LEU A 62 -20.58 -29.60 -18.89
CA LEU A 62 -19.91 -30.54 -19.80
C LEU A 62 -19.39 -31.78 -19.06
N GLN A 63 -18.84 -31.61 -17.85
CA GLN A 63 -18.29 -32.70 -17.05
C GLN A 63 -19.35 -33.72 -16.61
N ILE A 64 -20.58 -33.28 -16.33
CA ILE A 64 -21.72 -34.15 -16.00
C ILE A 64 -22.45 -34.70 -17.24
N GLY A 65 -22.00 -34.36 -18.45
CA GLY A 65 -22.54 -34.84 -19.71
C GLY A 65 -23.72 -34.04 -20.29
N THR A 66 -23.97 -32.82 -19.81
CA THR A 66 -24.97 -31.93 -20.40
C THR A 66 -24.50 -31.45 -21.78
N ILE A 67 -25.35 -31.57 -22.80
CA ILE A 67 -25.10 -31.00 -24.12
C ILE A 67 -25.26 -29.47 -24.06
N VAL A 68 -24.15 -28.76 -23.91
CA VAL A 68 -24.12 -27.30 -23.81
C VAL A 68 -24.45 -26.67 -25.15
N ASN A 69 -25.40 -25.75 -25.11
CA ASN A 69 -25.79 -24.91 -26.23
C ASN A 69 -26.11 -23.50 -25.73
N LYS A 70 -26.48 -22.60 -26.64
CA LYS A 70 -26.79 -21.19 -26.32
C LYS A 70 -27.81 -21.02 -25.19
N ASN A 71 -28.85 -21.85 -25.15
CA ASN A 71 -29.89 -21.79 -24.12
C ASN A 71 -29.33 -22.12 -22.72
N ILE A 72 -28.45 -23.12 -22.62
CA ILE A 72 -27.76 -23.45 -21.35
C ILE A 72 -26.87 -22.28 -20.90
N ILE A 73 -26.10 -21.68 -21.81
CA ILE A 73 -25.27 -20.51 -21.49
C ILE A 73 -26.11 -19.33 -21.01
N ASP A 74 -27.26 -19.06 -21.65
CA ASP A 74 -28.14 -17.96 -21.25
C ASP A 74 -28.91 -18.26 -19.94
N GLN A 75 -29.23 -19.52 -19.65
CA GLN A 75 -29.72 -19.97 -18.34
C GLN A 75 -28.69 -19.73 -17.23
N LEU A 76 -27.44 -20.14 -17.43
CA LEU A 76 -26.34 -19.92 -16.47
C LEU A 76 -26.04 -18.43 -16.25
N LYS A 77 -26.10 -17.60 -17.30
CA LYS A 77 -26.03 -16.14 -17.16
C LYS A 77 -27.18 -15.60 -16.32
N HIS A 78 -28.42 -16.03 -16.58
CA HIS A 78 -29.60 -15.57 -15.86
C HIS A 78 -29.55 -15.99 -14.37
N ALA A 79 -29.06 -17.19 -14.08
CA ALA A 79 -28.79 -17.66 -12.72
C ALA A 79 -27.79 -16.74 -11.99
N LEU A 80 -26.64 -16.43 -12.63
CA LEU A 80 -25.66 -15.47 -12.10
C LEU A 80 -26.23 -14.05 -11.92
N GLU A 81 -27.01 -13.54 -12.86
CA GLU A 81 -27.64 -12.22 -12.75
C GLU A 81 -28.71 -12.13 -11.64
N ASN A 82 -29.43 -13.23 -11.40
CA ASN A 82 -30.34 -13.39 -10.25
C ASN A 82 -29.61 -13.66 -8.93
N ARG A 83 -28.29 -13.92 -8.98
CA ARG A 83 -27.40 -14.19 -7.85
C ARG A 83 -27.65 -15.53 -7.16
N ASP A 84 -28.24 -16.46 -7.89
CA ASP A 84 -28.50 -17.82 -7.42
C ASP A 84 -28.16 -18.80 -8.55
N VAL A 85 -27.19 -19.66 -8.29
CA VAL A 85 -26.75 -20.75 -9.19
C VAL A 85 -26.76 -22.09 -8.46
N SER A 86 -27.46 -22.19 -7.32
CA SER A 86 -27.44 -23.37 -6.45
C SER A 86 -27.86 -24.67 -7.15
N ASP A 87 -28.73 -24.57 -8.16
CA ASP A 87 -29.15 -25.66 -9.05
C ASP A 87 -28.01 -26.24 -9.92
N TYR A 88 -26.95 -25.47 -10.17
CA TYR A 88 -25.82 -25.81 -11.05
C TYR A 88 -24.51 -26.00 -10.28
N TYR A 89 -24.29 -25.24 -9.21
CA TYR A 89 -23.11 -25.34 -8.37
C TYR A 89 -23.34 -24.77 -6.97
N ILE A 90 -22.91 -25.52 -5.96
CA ILE A 90 -22.93 -25.08 -4.57
C ILE A 90 -21.77 -24.10 -4.33
N LEU A 91 -22.02 -22.82 -4.64
CA LEU A 91 -21.08 -21.74 -4.32
C LEU A 91 -20.74 -21.75 -2.83
N ASN A 92 -19.46 -21.60 -2.50
CA ASN A 92 -19.08 -21.28 -1.13
C ASN A 92 -19.52 -19.84 -0.75
N ASP A 93 -19.49 -19.52 0.54
CA ASP A 93 -20.07 -18.24 1.00
C ASP A 93 -19.24 -17.01 0.58
N SER A 94 -17.95 -17.16 0.30
CA SER A 94 -17.13 -16.10 -0.32
C SER A 94 -17.64 -15.75 -1.72
N VAL A 95 -17.89 -16.76 -2.56
CA VAL A 95 -18.40 -16.59 -3.92
C VAL A 95 -19.85 -16.08 -3.92
N LYS A 96 -20.70 -16.57 -3.00
CA LYS A 96 -22.05 -16.01 -2.80
C LYS A 96 -21.98 -14.53 -2.44
N GLN A 97 -21.11 -14.14 -1.50
CA GLN A 97 -20.94 -12.73 -1.12
C GLN A 97 -20.35 -11.90 -2.26
N GLY A 98 -19.43 -12.43 -3.07
CA GLY A 98 -18.96 -11.79 -4.30
C GLY A 98 -20.12 -11.48 -5.26
N LEU A 99 -20.98 -12.47 -5.51
CA LEU A 99 -22.14 -12.36 -6.40
C LEU A 99 -23.22 -11.39 -5.85
N ILE A 100 -23.39 -11.34 -4.52
CA ILE A 100 -24.28 -10.40 -3.82
C ILE A 100 -23.71 -8.96 -3.83
N ASN A 101 -22.40 -8.79 -3.67
CA ASN A 101 -21.76 -7.47 -3.61
C ASN A 101 -21.44 -6.89 -5.00
N TYR A 102 -21.52 -7.69 -6.06
CA TYR A 102 -21.35 -7.20 -7.43
C TYR A 102 -22.39 -6.13 -7.78
N LYS A 103 -21.93 -4.92 -8.13
CA LYS A 103 -22.78 -3.72 -8.29
C LYS A 103 -23.90 -3.95 -9.31
N LYS A 104 -25.15 -3.67 -8.92
CA LYS A 104 -26.29 -3.68 -9.85
C LYS A 104 -26.10 -2.61 -10.93
N SER A 105 -25.79 -3.05 -12.14
CA SER A 105 -25.60 -2.20 -13.33
C SER A 105 -26.84 -2.23 -14.23
N LYS A 106 -27.13 -1.13 -14.93
CA LYS A 106 -28.16 -1.09 -15.99
C LYS A 106 -27.78 -1.91 -17.24
N ILE A 107 -26.55 -2.41 -17.33
CA ILE A 107 -25.98 -3.09 -18.50
C ILE A 107 -25.76 -4.61 -18.25
N GLY A 108 -26.29 -5.15 -17.15
CA GLY A 108 -26.13 -6.56 -16.76
C GLY A 108 -24.73 -6.89 -16.19
N MET A 109 -24.49 -8.17 -15.91
CA MET A 109 -23.18 -8.66 -15.44
C MET A 109 -22.19 -8.93 -16.60
N PHE A 110 -22.71 -9.08 -17.82
CA PHE A 110 -21.95 -9.55 -18.99
C PHE A 110 -21.87 -8.54 -20.17
N PRO A 111 -21.67 -7.23 -19.94
CA PRO A 111 -21.81 -6.20 -20.98
C PRO A 111 -20.87 -6.39 -22.19
N ASN A 112 -19.67 -6.93 -21.94
CA ASN A 112 -18.63 -7.17 -22.95
C ASN A 112 -18.61 -8.62 -23.48
N TRP A 113 -19.45 -9.51 -22.95
CA TRP A 113 -19.44 -10.96 -23.23
C TRP A 113 -20.73 -11.40 -23.94
N LYS A 114 -21.10 -10.67 -25.00
CA LYS A 114 -22.33 -10.92 -25.77
C LYS A 114 -22.25 -12.12 -26.71
N HIS A 115 -21.05 -12.47 -27.17
CA HIS A 115 -20.82 -13.56 -28.11
C HIS A 115 -20.33 -14.82 -27.39
N SER A 116 -20.99 -15.95 -27.63
CA SER A 116 -20.69 -17.27 -27.05
C SER A 116 -19.21 -17.64 -27.22
N PHE A 117 -18.64 -17.40 -28.40
CA PHE A 117 -17.23 -17.66 -28.72
C PHE A 117 -16.24 -17.03 -27.72
N ASN A 118 -16.41 -15.76 -27.34
CA ASN A 118 -15.48 -15.09 -26.41
C ASN A 118 -15.54 -15.68 -24.99
N ILE A 119 -16.72 -16.13 -24.56
CA ILE A 119 -16.89 -16.83 -23.28
C ILE A 119 -16.17 -18.17 -23.35
N LEU A 120 -16.40 -18.93 -24.42
CA LEU A 120 -15.92 -20.29 -24.64
C LEU A 120 -14.47 -20.40 -25.12
N PHE A 121 -13.82 -19.29 -25.47
CA PHE A 121 -12.46 -19.30 -26.03
C PHE A 121 -11.42 -20.13 -25.23
N PRO A 122 -11.40 -20.14 -23.88
CA PRO A 122 -10.46 -20.97 -23.12
C PRO A 122 -10.65 -22.49 -23.27
N PHE A 123 -11.87 -22.93 -23.61
CA PHE A 123 -12.14 -24.34 -23.92
C PHE A 123 -11.56 -24.73 -25.28
N ILE A 124 -11.46 -23.77 -26.20
CA ILE A 124 -11.01 -23.94 -27.59
C ILE A 124 -9.49 -23.79 -27.70
N TYR A 125 -8.89 -22.93 -26.88
CA TYR A 125 -7.49 -22.52 -26.99
C TYR A 125 -6.85 -22.37 -25.59
N ASN A 126 -6.13 -23.40 -25.17
CA ASN A 126 -5.64 -23.57 -23.80
C ASN A 126 -4.29 -22.84 -23.55
N THR A 127 -3.72 -23.01 -22.36
CA THR A 127 -2.43 -22.38 -22.01
C THR A 127 -1.23 -23.02 -22.74
N SER A 128 -1.31 -24.31 -23.08
CA SER A 128 -0.29 -25.02 -23.86
C SER A 128 -0.21 -24.52 -25.31
N ASP A 129 -1.35 -24.44 -26.01
CA ASP A 129 -1.50 -23.83 -27.34
C ASP A 129 -0.94 -22.41 -27.37
N ASN A 130 -1.23 -21.62 -26.32
CA ASN A 130 -0.70 -20.27 -26.17
C ASN A 130 0.83 -20.24 -26.04
N SER A 131 1.40 -21.19 -25.30
CA SER A 131 2.85 -21.34 -25.14
C SER A 131 3.52 -21.78 -26.45
N GLU A 132 2.92 -22.73 -27.18
CA GLU A 132 3.37 -23.19 -28.49
C GLU A 132 3.40 -22.03 -29.50
N VAL A 133 2.29 -21.30 -29.65
CA VAL A 133 2.19 -20.16 -30.60
C VAL A 133 3.13 -19.02 -30.21
N LYS A 134 3.32 -18.74 -28.91
CA LYS A 134 4.34 -17.76 -28.48
C LYS A 134 5.76 -18.23 -28.79
N THR A 135 6.05 -19.51 -28.65
CA THR A 135 7.37 -20.09 -29.00
C THR A 135 7.62 -19.97 -30.50
N GLN A 136 6.62 -20.29 -31.32
CA GLN A 136 6.64 -20.12 -32.78
C GLN A 136 6.82 -18.65 -33.20
N LEU A 137 6.08 -17.71 -32.61
CA LEU A 137 6.27 -16.27 -32.88
C LEU A 137 7.69 -15.81 -32.51
N ASN A 138 8.24 -16.28 -31.38
CA ASN A 138 9.62 -15.93 -31.01
C ASN A 138 10.64 -16.46 -32.04
N GLN A 139 10.47 -17.68 -32.53
CA GLN A 139 11.32 -18.25 -33.60
C GLN A 139 11.27 -17.41 -34.88
N LEU A 140 10.08 -16.98 -35.32
CA LEU A 140 9.93 -16.09 -36.48
C LEU A 140 10.60 -14.72 -36.25
N ALA A 141 10.49 -14.14 -35.06
CA ALA A 141 11.17 -12.89 -34.72
C ALA A 141 12.70 -13.04 -34.75
N ASP A 142 13.23 -14.13 -34.17
CA ASP A 142 14.66 -14.41 -34.14
C ASP A 142 15.22 -14.65 -35.56
N GLU A 143 14.44 -15.27 -36.44
CA GLU A 143 14.79 -15.42 -37.86
C GLU A 143 14.82 -14.07 -38.59
N ILE A 144 13.83 -13.18 -38.41
CA ILE A 144 13.87 -11.82 -38.99
C ILE A 144 15.10 -11.05 -38.49
N ILE A 145 15.40 -11.10 -37.19
CA ILE A 145 16.57 -10.44 -36.58
C ILE A 145 17.87 -10.96 -37.20
N SER A 146 18.01 -12.29 -37.32
CA SER A 146 19.20 -12.94 -37.87
C SER A 146 19.38 -12.68 -39.37
N VAL A 147 18.31 -12.74 -40.16
CA VAL A 147 18.38 -12.53 -41.62
C VAL A 147 18.73 -11.08 -41.97
N ASN A 148 18.29 -10.14 -41.13
CA ASN A 148 18.55 -8.72 -41.32
C ASN A 148 19.82 -8.20 -40.63
N ASN A 149 20.49 -9.01 -39.80
CA ASN A 149 21.59 -8.57 -38.92
C ASN A 149 21.19 -7.30 -38.13
N LEU A 150 20.15 -7.42 -37.30
CA LEU A 150 19.67 -6.33 -36.43
C LEU A 150 20.32 -6.42 -35.05
N GLU A 151 20.95 -5.33 -34.63
CA GLU A 151 21.58 -5.17 -33.32
C GLU A 151 20.78 -4.19 -32.45
N ASN A 152 20.85 -4.35 -31.12
CA ASN A 152 20.16 -3.48 -30.14
C ASN A 152 18.64 -3.37 -30.42
N VAL A 153 17.97 -4.52 -30.56
CA VAL A 153 16.54 -4.64 -30.84
C VAL A 153 15.80 -5.49 -29.81
N THR A 154 14.52 -5.19 -29.62
CA THR A 154 13.59 -5.96 -28.78
C THR A 154 12.46 -6.52 -29.64
N LYS A 155 11.96 -7.71 -29.27
CA LYS A 155 10.80 -8.37 -29.87
C LYS A 155 9.56 -8.25 -29.00
N HIS A 156 8.42 -7.95 -29.61
CA HIS A 156 7.11 -7.90 -28.97
C HIS A 156 6.17 -8.88 -29.69
N VAL A 157 5.71 -9.93 -29.01
CA VAL A 157 4.87 -11.00 -29.59
C VAL A 157 3.48 -11.02 -28.95
N VAL A 158 2.44 -11.15 -29.78
CA VAL A 158 1.03 -11.13 -29.34
C VAL A 158 0.26 -12.26 -30.02
N SER A 159 -0.11 -13.26 -29.22
CA SER A 159 -0.88 -14.44 -29.63
C SER A 159 -2.39 -14.21 -29.54
N PHE A 160 -3.19 -15.24 -29.85
CA PHE A 160 -4.65 -15.23 -29.80
C PHE A 160 -5.25 -15.02 -28.38
N GLN A 161 -4.43 -15.03 -27.32
CA GLN A 161 -4.82 -14.65 -25.95
C GLN A 161 -4.33 -13.25 -25.54
N GLY A 162 -3.71 -12.49 -26.46
CA GLY A 162 -3.14 -11.17 -26.17
C GLY A 162 -4.17 -10.11 -25.78
N SER A 163 -3.75 -9.09 -25.02
CA SER A 163 -4.58 -7.94 -24.69
C SER A 163 -5.05 -7.23 -25.96
N ASN A 164 -6.36 -7.09 -26.15
CA ASN A 164 -7.04 -6.65 -27.40
C ASN A 164 -6.98 -7.61 -28.60
N ASN A 165 -6.22 -8.71 -28.51
CA ASN A 165 -6.17 -9.82 -29.49
C ASN A 165 -6.89 -11.10 -29.00
N TYR A 166 -7.58 -11.02 -27.86
CA TYR A 166 -8.26 -12.17 -27.26
C TYR A 166 -9.38 -12.71 -28.16
N GLY A 167 -9.22 -13.93 -28.68
CA GLY A 167 -10.20 -14.55 -29.58
C GLY A 167 -10.26 -13.91 -30.98
N THR A 168 -9.15 -13.34 -31.47
CA THR A 168 -9.02 -12.94 -32.88
C THR A 168 -8.70 -14.15 -33.78
N ASP A 169 -8.90 -13.98 -35.09
CA ASP A 169 -8.45 -14.89 -36.16
C ASP A 169 -7.09 -14.49 -36.73
N TRP A 170 -6.31 -13.73 -35.95
CA TRP A 170 -4.99 -13.21 -36.32
C TRP A 170 -4.11 -13.00 -35.09
N ILE A 171 -2.81 -13.12 -35.29
CA ILE A 171 -1.74 -12.83 -34.32
C ILE A 171 -0.71 -11.90 -34.95
N TRP A 172 0.17 -11.32 -34.13
CA TRP A 172 1.21 -10.43 -34.64
C TRP A 172 2.48 -10.43 -33.79
N LEU A 173 3.57 -9.97 -34.38
CA LEU A 173 4.76 -9.54 -33.67
C LEU A 173 5.35 -8.28 -34.29
N ALA A 174 6.19 -7.61 -33.50
CA ALA A 174 6.92 -6.41 -33.89
C ALA A 174 8.36 -6.48 -33.39
N ILE A 175 9.30 -6.04 -34.23
CA ILE A 175 10.69 -5.77 -33.86
C ILE A 175 10.89 -4.25 -33.86
N LEU A 176 11.48 -3.75 -32.77
CA LEU A 176 11.67 -2.34 -32.48
C LEU A 176 13.05 -2.12 -31.84
N PRO A 177 13.64 -0.91 -31.89
CA PRO A 177 14.90 -0.61 -31.21
C PRO A 177 14.78 -0.86 -29.71
N GLU A 178 15.83 -1.40 -29.08
CA GLU A 178 15.86 -1.71 -27.64
C GLU A 178 15.73 -0.45 -26.76
N SER A 179 16.18 0.70 -27.26
CA SER A 179 16.01 2.00 -26.62
C SER A 179 14.56 2.50 -26.59
N ALA A 180 13.64 1.89 -27.36
CA ALA A 180 12.29 2.40 -27.52
C ALA A 180 11.36 2.09 -26.31
N PRO A 181 10.57 3.07 -25.80
CA PRO A 181 9.75 2.89 -24.60
C PRO A 181 8.65 1.83 -24.68
N SER A 182 8.17 1.53 -25.89
CA SER A 182 7.26 0.43 -26.29
C SER A 182 6.95 0.53 -27.79
N VAL A 183 6.24 -0.47 -28.34
CA VAL A 183 5.66 -0.47 -29.71
C VAL A 183 4.87 0.79 -30.09
N GLN A 184 4.39 1.56 -29.11
CA GLN A 184 3.62 2.78 -29.38
C GLN A 184 4.50 3.96 -29.81
N TYR A 185 5.82 3.89 -29.60
CA TYR A 185 6.76 5.01 -29.72
C TYR A 185 7.87 4.79 -30.77
N ALA A 186 7.82 3.71 -31.54
CA ALA A 186 8.83 3.37 -32.56
C ALA A 186 8.18 3.00 -33.89
N TYR A 187 8.96 3.06 -34.96
CA TYR A 187 8.68 2.31 -36.17
C TYR A 187 9.07 0.85 -35.94
N GLN A 188 8.24 -0.06 -36.45
CA GLN A 188 8.34 -1.48 -36.19
C GLN A 188 8.48 -2.23 -37.51
N ILE A 189 9.41 -3.20 -37.59
CA ILE A 189 9.28 -4.29 -38.55
C ILE A 189 8.16 -5.17 -38.00
N PHE A 190 7.00 -5.11 -38.65
CA PHE A 190 5.75 -5.67 -38.17
C PHE A 190 5.29 -6.81 -39.07
N ILE A 191 4.68 -7.80 -38.44
CA ILE A 191 4.02 -8.91 -39.11
C ILE A 191 2.74 -9.30 -38.38
N ASN A 192 1.73 -9.59 -39.18
CA ASN A 192 0.44 -10.14 -38.82
C ASN A 192 0.26 -11.46 -39.60
N ILE A 193 -0.24 -12.49 -38.92
CA ILE A 193 -0.57 -13.77 -39.54
C ILE A 193 -2.04 -14.03 -39.27
N ASP A 194 -2.84 -14.11 -40.34
CA ASP A 194 -4.29 -14.30 -40.28
C ASP A 194 -4.74 -15.47 -41.17
N LYS A 195 -6.04 -15.78 -41.13
CA LYS A 195 -6.66 -16.84 -41.97
C LYS A 195 -6.47 -16.68 -43.49
N LYS A 196 -6.01 -15.51 -43.97
CA LYS A 196 -5.83 -15.19 -45.39
C LYS A 196 -4.37 -15.17 -45.83
N GLY A 197 -3.39 -15.30 -44.92
CA GLY A 197 -1.98 -15.31 -45.28
C GLY A 197 -1.08 -14.56 -44.29
N LEU A 198 0.09 -14.21 -44.79
CA LEU A 198 1.00 -13.28 -44.13
C LEU A 198 0.65 -11.84 -44.50
N LEU A 199 0.81 -10.90 -43.58
CA LEU A 199 0.73 -9.46 -43.83
C LEU A 199 1.80 -8.73 -43.02
N GLY A 200 2.49 -7.74 -43.58
CA GLY A 200 3.57 -7.07 -42.85
C GLY A 200 4.36 -6.05 -43.66
N GLY A 201 5.25 -5.35 -42.95
CA GLY A 201 6.04 -4.22 -43.44
C GLY A 201 6.36 -3.28 -42.28
N ILE A 202 6.63 -2.00 -42.56
CA ILE A 202 6.84 -1.01 -41.50
C ILE A 202 5.50 -0.53 -40.91
N HIS A 203 5.36 -0.60 -39.59
CA HIS A 203 4.26 0.03 -38.82
C HIS A 203 4.76 1.19 -37.98
N LYS A 204 4.01 2.31 -37.99
CA LYS A 204 4.28 3.44 -37.10
C LYS A 204 3.55 3.27 -35.75
N GLY A 205 4.28 3.37 -34.64
CA GLY A 205 3.70 3.47 -33.30
C GLY A 205 2.76 4.67 -33.16
N HIS A 206 1.58 4.48 -32.58
CA HIS A 206 0.51 5.48 -32.59
C HIS A 206 0.80 6.78 -31.82
N ASN A 207 1.81 6.81 -30.93
CA ASN A 207 2.23 8.03 -30.23
C ASN A 207 3.22 8.88 -31.06
N LEU A 208 3.67 8.39 -32.23
CA LEU A 208 4.45 9.17 -33.20
C LEU A 208 3.51 10.08 -34.01
N THR A 209 3.04 11.14 -33.38
CA THR A 209 2.01 12.05 -33.92
C THR A 209 2.54 13.09 -34.91
N LYS A 210 3.85 13.40 -34.87
CA LYS A 210 4.46 14.46 -35.69
C LYS A 210 4.88 14.03 -37.10
N GLN A 211 4.97 12.73 -37.34
CA GLN A 211 5.44 12.16 -38.61
C GLN A 211 4.25 11.61 -39.39
N GLU A 212 3.99 12.12 -40.59
CA GLU A 212 3.03 11.49 -41.50
C GLU A 212 3.66 10.22 -42.08
N PHE A 213 3.16 9.07 -41.64
CA PHE A 213 3.53 7.76 -42.16
C PHE A 213 2.29 6.88 -42.19
N LYS A 214 2.10 6.18 -43.30
CA LYS A 214 1.02 5.21 -43.49
C LYS A 214 1.64 3.81 -43.38
N ASN A 215 1.08 2.97 -42.52
CA ASN A 215 1.55 1.60 -42.34
C ASN A 215 1.63 0.85 -43.69
N GLN A 216 2.73 0.15 -43.89
CA GLN A 216 3.01 -0.65 -45.08
C GLN A 216 2.39 -2.04 -44.89
N ASP A 217 1.08 -2.14 -45.10
CA ASP A 217 0.31 -3.39 -44.98
C ASP A 217 0.29 -4.17 -46.30
N LEU A 218 1.41 -4.81 -46.65
CA LEU A 218 1.51 -5.71 -47.81
C LEU A 218 1.24 -7.17 -47.42
N ARG A 219 0.72 -7.96 -48.36
CA ARG A 219 0.56 -9.42 -48.20
C ARG A 219 1.62 -10.17 -49.01
N TYR A 220 1.98 -11.34 -48.52
CA TYR A 220 3.01 -12.21 -49.08
C TYR A 220 2.47 -13.63 -49.21
N ASP A 221 2.83 -14.30 -50.31
CA ASP A 221 2.44 -15.68 -50.61
C ASP A 221 3.32 -16.69 -49.85
N SER A 222 4.51 -16.28 -49.39
CA SER A 222 5.42 -17.14 -48.61
C SER A 222 6.18 -16.41 -47.50
N TRP A 223 6.72 -17.20 -46.55
CA TRP A 223 7.60 -16.69 -45.49
C TRP A 223 8.91 -16.13 -46.05
N GLN A 224 9.49 -16.80 -47.05
CA GLN A 224 10.74 -16.40 -47.69
C GLN A 224 10.61 -15.07 -48.45
N GLU A 225 9.47 -14.82 -49.09
CA GLU A 225 9.16 -13.55 -49.75
C GLU A 225 9.12 -12.38 -48.75
N TYR A 226 8.46 -12.58 -47.60
CA TYR A 226 8.47 -11.59 -46.53
C TYR A 226 9.87 -11.36 -45.96
N LEU A 227 10.66 -12.41 -45.72
CA LEU A 227 12.04 -12.27 -45.25
C LEU A 227 12.89 -11.47 -46.24
N GLU A 228 12.72 -11.64 -47.55
CA GLU A 228 13.41 -10.80 -48.53
C GLU A 228 12.94 -9.34 -48.46
N GLN A 229 11.62 -9.11 -48.37
CA GLN A 229 11.07 -7.76 -48.21
C GLN A 229 11.57 -7.07 -46.92
N THR A 230 11.79 -7.81 -45.82
CA THR A 230 12.33 -7.23 -44.58
C THR A 230 13.73 -6.64 -44.77
N LYS A 231 14.54 -7.17 -45.71
CA LYS A 231 15.85 -6.62 -46.04
C LYS A 231 15.75 -5.32 -46.81
N GLU A 232 14.79 -5.22 -47.74
CA GLU A 232 14.56 -4.00 -48.52
C GLU A 232 14.08 -2.84 -47.64
N ILE A 233 13.20 -3.12 -46.66
CA ILE A 233 12.67 -2.09 -45.74
C ILE A 233 13.59 -1.84 -44.52
N LYS A 234 14.66 -2.63 -44.33
CA LYS A 234 15.58 -2.51 -43.19
C LYS A 234 16.15 -1.09 -43.07
N ASP A 235 16.68 -0.57 -44.17
CA ASP A 235 17.36 0.73 -44.16
C ASP A 235 16.38 1.89 -43.96
N GLU A 236 15.15 1.79 -44.52
CA GLU A 236 14.05 2.71 -44.23
C GLU A 236 13.67 2.66 -42.73
N TRP A 237 13.53 1.47 -42.16
CA TRP A 237 13.19 1.28 -40.75
C TRP A 237 14.29 1.79 -39.80
N LEU A 238 15.57 1.63 -40.16
CA LEU A 238 16.70 2.20 -39.42
C LEU A 238 16.65 3.73 -39.47
N GLN A 239 16.47 4.32 -40.66
CA GLN A 239 16.39 5.78 -40.84
C GLN A 239 15.20 6.41 -40.08
N LEU A 240 14.01 5.80 -40.20
CA LEU A 240 12.81 6.28 -39.52
C LEU A 240 12.93 6.26 -37.99
N ASN A 241 13.72 5.33 -37.43
CA ASN A 241 13.99 5.27 -36.00
C ASN A 241 15.20 6.12 -35.57
N SER A 242 16.19 6.39 -36.43
CA SER A 242 17.29 7.32 -36.09
C SER A 242 16.82 8.76 -35.90
N ASP A 243 15.72 9.15 -36.57
CA ASP A 243 15.07 10.46 -36.41
C ASP A 243 14.29 10.60 -35.07
N ILE A 244 14.19 9.53 -34.27
CA ILE A 244 13.46 9.51 -33.00
C ILE A 244 14.45 9.60 -31.83
N ASN A 245 14.35 10.68 -31.05
CA ASN A 245 15.05 10.78 -29.77
C ASN A 245 14.34 9.93 -28.70
N PHE A 246 14.68 8.64 -28.65
CA PHE A 246 14.13 7.69 -27.68
C PHE A 246 14.49 8.02 -26.22
N ILE A 247 15.63 8.67 -25.97
CA ILE A 247 16.03 9.14 -24.64
C ILE A 247 14.99 10.16 -24.15
N LEU A 248 14.69 11.18 -24.97
CA LEU A 248 13.66 12.18 -24.67
C LEU A 248 12.27 11.57 -24.47
N LEU A 249 11.90 10.54 -25.23
CA LEU A 249 10.60 9.86 -25.06
C LEU A 249 10.51 9.03 -23.78
N ASN A 250 11.60 8.36 -23.37
CA ASN A 250 11.69 7.68 -22.08
C ASN A 250 11.65 8.70 -20.93
N ASP A 251 12.42 9.78 -21.04
CA ASP A 251 12.45 10.87 -20.08
C ASP A 251 11.09 11.55 -19.92
N GLU A 252 10.36 11.79 -21.02
CA GLU A 252 9.03 12.40 -21.00
C GLU A 252 7.99 11.47 -20.34
N LYS A 253 8.13 10.14 -20.53
CA LYS A 253 7.29 9.12 -19.87
C LYS A 253 7.54 9.09 -18.36
N GLU A 254 8.80 9.19 -17.93
CA GLU A 254 9.18 9.30 -16.51
C GLU A 254 8.70 10.63 -15.89
N PHE A 255 8.96 11.75 -16.56
CA PHE A 255 8.53 13.09 -16.16
C PHE A 255 7.01 13.15 -15.96
N LYS A 256 6.21 12.70 -16.95
CA LYS A 256 4.74 12.59 -16.82
C LYS A 256 4.29 11.73 -15.64
N LYS A 257 5.01 10.65 -15.32
CA LYS A 257 4.72 9.76 -14.19
C LYS A 257 4.99 10.43 -12.84
N VAL A 258 5.95 11.36 -12.78
CA VAL A 258 6.24 12.17 -11.58
C VAL A 258 5.26 13.34 -11.43
N LEU A 259 4.97 14.08 -12.51
CA LEU A 259 4.00 15.19 -12.50
C LEU A 259 2.64 14.75 -11.94
N LYS A 260 2.15 13.56 -12.34
CA LYS A 260 0.89 12.96 -11.84
C LYS A 260 0.86 12.66 -10.33
N LYS A 261 1.99 12.75 -9.62
CA LYS A 261 2.12 12.48 -8.17
C LYS A 261 2.36 13.74 -7.34
N LEU A 262 2.54 14.90 -7.98
CA LEU A 262 2.77 16.17 -7.31
C LEU A 262 1.47 16.98 -7.21
N ASN A 263 1.39 17.83 -6.19
CA ASN A 263 0.27 18.77 -6.06
C ASN A 263 0.37 19.84 -7.16
N SER A 264 -0.73 20.09 -7.89
CA SER A 264 -0.74 21.01 -9.04
C SER A 264 -0.40 22.46 -8.67
N LEU A 265 -0.85 22.96 -7.52
CA LEU A 265 -0.51 24.32 -7.06
C LEU A 265 0.96 24.43 -6.68
N SER A 266 1.50 23.43 -5.98
CA SER A 266 2.92 23.40 -5.63
C SER A 266 3.81 23.21 -6.86
N LEU A 267 3.35 22.46 -7.87
CA LEU A 267 4.01 22.29 -9.16
C LEU A 267 4.09 23.62 -9.93
N VAL A 268 3.00 24.40 -9.97
CA VAL A 268 3.01 25.75 -10.56
C VAL A 268 4.02 26.64 -9.85
N SER A 269 3.97 26.73 -8.51
CA SER A 269 4.91 27.57 -7.76
C SER A 269 6.38 27.12 -7.87
N PHE A 270 6.64 25.83 -8.09
CA PHE A 270 7.98 25.33 -8.40
C PHE A 270 8.50 25.85 -9.74
N PHE A 271 7.69 25.81 -10.81
CA PHE A 271 8.08 26.37 -12.11
C PHE A 271 8.11 27.90 -12.11
N GLU A 272 7.22 28.59 -11.39
CA GLU A 272 7.31 30.04 -11.17
C GLU A 272 8.62 30.44 -10.49
N THR A 273 9.08 29.66 -9.50
CA THR A 273 10.37 29.91 -8.81
C THR A 273 11.56 29.66 -9.75
N LEU A 274 11.52 28.60 -10.58
CA LEU A 274 12.57 28.34 -11.58
C LEU A 274 12.61 29.40 -12.69
N ASP A 275 11.45 29.83 -13.20
CA ASP A 275 11.38 30.91 -14.18
C ASP A 275 11.92 32.22 -13.59
N LYS A 276 11.54 32.56 -12.34
CA LYS A 276 12.08 33.75 -11.67
C LYS A 276 13.60 33.66 -11.45
N LEU A 277 14.13 32.51 -11.01
CA LEU A 277 15.57 32.30 -10.85
C LEU A 277 16.32 32.47 -12.17
N LYS A 278 15.79 31.91 -13.26
CA LYS A 278 16.34 32.03 -14.62
C LYS A 278 16.32 33.49 -15.10
N ASP A 279 15.21 34.21 -14.90
CA ASP A 279 15.07 35.61 -15.32
C ASP A 279 15.93 36.56 -14.46
N ASP A 280 16.09 36.30 -13.17
CA ASP A 280 16.84 37.15 -12.22
C ASP A 280 18.37 36.93 -12.26
N LEU A 281 18.83 35.81 -12.82
CA LEU A 281 20.25 35.42 -12.94
C LEU A 281 20.74 35.28 -14.40
N ASP A 282 19.85 35.49 -15.39
CA ASP A 282 20.09 35.38 -16.83
C ASP A 282 20.80 34.08 -17.28
N PHE A 283 20.61 32.97 -16.53
CA PHE A 283 21.29 31.72 -16.85
C PHE A 283 20.62 30.99 -18.03
N GLN A 284 21.42 30.66 -19.04
CA GLN A 284 21.00 29.88 -20.21
C GLN A 284 21.23 28.38 -19.98
N ASP A 285 20.65 27.54 -20.84
CA ASP A 285 20.77 26.08 -20.71
C ASP A 285 22.25 25.64 -20.80
N ALA A 286 22.74 25.02 -19.73
CA ALA A 286 24.16 24.72 -19.52
C ALA A 286 24.36 23.27 -19.03
N GLU A 287 25.52 22.69 -19.37
CA GLU A 287 25.83 21.27 -19.09
C GLU A 287 26.01 20.96 -17.60
N ASN A 288 26.40 21.95 -16.80
CA ASN A 288 26.55 21.84 -15.35
C ASN A 288 25.21 21.85 -14.57
N PHE A 289 24.09 22.20 -15.22
CA PHE A 289 22.75 22.09 -14.64
C PHE A 289 22.23 20.66 -14.74
N VAL A 290 21.49 20.21 -13.73
CA VAL A 290 20.85 18.89 -13.73
C VAL A 290 19.40 18.99 -13.24
N PHE A 291 18.48 18.58 -14.10
CA PHE A 291 17.04 18.56 -13.93
C PHE A 291 16.57 17.12 -13.73
N SER A 292 16.59 16.63 -12.50
CA SER A 292 16.31 15.22 -12.20
C SER A 292 14.88 14.98 -11.73
N VAL A 293 14.28 13.88 -12.20
CA VAL A 293 12.93 13.38 -11.82
C VAL A 293 12.97 12.22 -10.79
N ALA A 294 14.16 11.83 -10.35
CA ALA A 294 14.38 10.65 -9.53
C ALA A 294 13.60 10.66 -8.19
N ARG A 295 13.24 9.45 -7.69
CA ARG A 295 12.52 9.24 -6.41
C ARG A 295 11.15 9.95 -6.30
N ASN A 296 10.48 10.23 -7.43
CA ASN A 296 9.22 10.99 -7.51
C ASN A 296 9.34 12.46 -7.05
N ARG A 297 10.45 13.10 -7.38
CA ARG A 297 10.79 14.49 -7.05
C ARG A 297 11.21 15.20 -8.32
N LEU A 298 10.76 16.44 -8.53
CA LEU A 298 11.45 17.34 -9.47
C LEU A 298 12.55 18.06 -8.70
N SER A 299 13.77 18.06 -9.22
CA SER A 299 14.92 18.73 -8.59
C SER A 299 15.83 19.39 -9.62
N PHE A 300 16.00 20.71 -9.47
CA PHE A 300 17.05 21.50 -10.11
C PHE A 300 18.30 21.49 -9.23
N GLN A 301 19.43 21.18 -9.86
CA GLN A 301 20.74 21.09 -9.25
C GLN A 301 21.75 21.86 -10.11
N VAL A 302 22.73 22.46 -9.46
CA VAL A 302 23.96 22.94 -10.10
C VAL A 302 25.08 22.00 -9.63
N GLY A 303 25.76 21.35 -10.57
CA GLY A 303 26.80 20.39 -10.27
C GLY A 303 26.29 19.21 -9.43
N LYS A 304 26.76 19.10 -8.19
CA LYS A 304 26.33 18.06 -7.22
C LYS A 304 25.34 18.59 -6.17
N ARG A 305 24.95 19.87 -6.21
CA ARG A 305 24.19 20.52 -5.14
C ARG A 305 22.73 20.73 -5.53
N TYR A 306 21.82 20.45 -4.62
CA TYR A 306 20.39 20.73 -4.80
C TYR A 306 20.15 22.21 -4.59
N CYS A 307 19.60 22.87 -5.61
CA CYS A 307 19.26 24.28 -5.57
C CYS A 307 17.78 24.48 -5.21
N LEU A 308 16.90 23.77 -5.92
CA LEU A 308 15.46 23.78 -5.68
C LEU A 308 14.86 22.41 -6.00
N ALA A 309 13.98 21.88 -5.14
CA ALA A 309 13.27 20.64 -5.41
C ALA A 309 11.86 20.60 -4.81
N ILE A 310 10.99 19.74 -5.35
CA ILE A 310 9.62 19.51 -4.87
C ILE A 310 9.30 18.01 -4.78
N ILE A 311 8.75 17.59 -3.63
CA ILE A 311 8.28 16.23 -3.34
C ILE A 311 6.86 16.31 -2.78
N LYS A 312 5.88 15.68 -3.45
CA LYS A 312 4.44 15.82 -3.17
C LYS A 312 3.97 17.29 -3.22
N ASP A 313 3.96 17.95 -2.08
CA ASP A 313 3.56 19.33 -1.81
C ASP A 313 4.64 20.15 -1.09
N LYS A 314 5.78 19.52 -0.74
CA LYS A 314 6.88 20.08 0.05
C LYS A 314 8.09 20.42 -0.80
N PHE A 315 8.73 21.54 -0.48
CA PHE A 315 9.90 22.07 -1.15
C PHE A 315 11.20 21.76 -0.38
N ARG A 316 12.30 21.75 -1.13
CA ARG A 316 13.68 21.88 -0.63
C ARG A 316 14.33 23.04 -1.37
N PHE A 317 15.10 23.87 -0.68
CA PHE A 317 15.78 25.03 -1.28
C PHE A 317 17.14 25.28 -0.61
N ILE A 318 18.07 25.86 -1.37
CA ILE A 318 19.40 26.23 -0.91
C ILE A 318 19.43 27.66 -0.34
N THR A 319 20.32 27.96 0.61
CA THR A 319 20.72 29.34 0.96
C THR A 319 22.22 29.39 1.30
N PRO A 320 22.85 30.58 1.42
CA PRO A 320 24.24 30.68 1.87
C PRO A 320 24.37 30.20 3.32
N ASP A 321 25.57 29.77 3.69
CA ASP A 321 25.97 29.43 5.07
C ASP A 321 25.80 30.60 6.06
N THR A 322 25.89 31.83 5.57
CA THR A 322 25.61 33.05 6.35
C THR A 322 24.12 33.26 6.66
N TYR A 323 23.22 32.56 5.97
CA TYR A 323 21.76 32.70 6.12
C TYR A 323 21.16 31.49 6.86
N VAL A 324 21.05 31.60 8.18
CA VAL A 324 20.59 30.51 9.05
C VAL A 324 19.11 30.66 9.40
N LEU A 325 18.27 29.78 8.85
CA LEU A 325 16.88 29.61 9.29
C LEU A 325 16.84 28.65 10.49
N LYS A 326 16.13 29.03 11.55
CA LYS A 326 16.12 28.29 12.83
C LYS A 326 15.03 27.23 12.92
N ASP A 327 13.91 27.44 12.24
CA ASP A 327 12.70 26.62 12.35
C ASP A 327 12.58 25.56 11.23
N PHE A 328 13.67 25.31 10.49
CA PHE A 328 13.73 24.39 9.36
C PHE A 328 14.78 23.31 9.56
N GLU A 329 14.45 22.08 9.17
CA GLU A 329 15.42 21.00 8.98
C GLU A 329 16.38 21.35 7.84
N LYS A 330 17.69 21.17 8.05
CA LYS A 330 18.72 21.47 7.05
C LYS A 330 19.82 20.42 6.96
N GLU A 331 20.22 20.13 5.73
CA GLU A 331 21.42 19.37 5.36
C GLU A 331 22.57 20.36 5.07
N THR A 332 23.82 19.98 5.40
CA THR A 332 25.05 20.65 4.94
C THR A 332 25.64 19.88 3.76
N PHE A 333 26.19 20.61 2.78
CA PHE A 333 26.96 19.97 1.71
C PHE A 333 28.38 19.66 2.20
N THR A 334 28.93 18.51 1.80
CA THR A 334 30.36 18.21 2.00
C THR A 334 31.24 19.28 1.36
N ALA A 335 32.32 19.64 2.07
CA ALA A 335 33.22 20.76 1.80
C ALA A 335 33.45 21.13 0.33
N PRO A 336 33.40 22.44 -0.02
CA PRO A 336 33.36 23.59 0.90
C PRO A 336 31.95 23.98 1.37
N ASP A 337 31.73 24.03 2.69
CA ASP A 337 30.42 24.13 3.39
C ASP A 337 29.72 25.51 3.28
N ASN A 338 29.80 26.19 2.14
CA ASN A 338 29.31 27.57 1.95
C ASN A 338 27.78 27.72 1.77
N ALA A 339 27.00 26.64 1.95
CA ALA A 339 25.56 26.66 1.73
C ALA A 339 24.83 25.61 2.59
N PHE A 340 23.57 25.89 2.92
CA PHE A 340 22.64 24.96 3.56
C PHE A 340 21.53 24.57 2.59
N LEU A 341 21.06 23.31 2.68
CA LEU A 341 19.88 22.82 1.98
C LEU A 341 18.75 22.59 2.97
N TYR A 342 17.67 23.35 2.89
CA TYR A 342 16.51 23.23 3.78
C TYR A 342 15.47 22.25 3.25
N HIS A 343 14.64 21.71 4.15
CA HIS A 343 13.60 20.72 3.83
C HIS A 343 12.22 21.10 4.35
N ASN A 344 11.22 20.35 3.88
CA ASN A 344 9.83 20.39 4.36
C ASN A 344 9.12 21.75 4.25
N ALA A 345 9.71 22.66 3.46
CA ALA A 345 9.21 23.99 3.19
C ALA A 345 7.90 23.97 2.38
N ASN A 346 7.12 25.03 2.52
CA ASN A 346 5.94 25.33 1.71
C ASN A 346 6.22 26.49 0.73
N LYS A 347 5.31 26.73 -0.22
CA LYS A 347 5.49 27.74 -1.28
C LYS A 347 5.74 29.16 -0.77
N HIS A 348 5.22 29.52 0.41
CA HIS A 348 5.40 30.87 0.95
C HIS A 348 6.81 31.07 1.49
N GLU A 349 7.36 30.06 2.16
CA GLU A 349 8.71 30.08 2.74
C GLU A 349 9.79 30.13 1.63
N VAL A 350 9.54 29.44 0.50
CA VAL A 350 10.39 29.56 -0.71
C VAL A 350 10.37 30.99 -1.28
N LEU A 351 9.22 31.66 -1.27
CA LEU A 351 9.11 33.05 -1.73
C LEU A 351 9.66 34.06 -0.73
N GLU A 352 9.53 33.81 0.57
CA GLU A 352 10.05 34.64 1.65
C GLU A 352 11.59 34.66 1.66
N HIS A 353 12.21 33.49 1.46
CA HIS A 353 13.67 33.36 1.43
C HIS A 353 14.24 33.42 0.02
N TYR A 354 13.46 33.87 -0.98
CA TYR A 354 13.83 33.84 -2.39
C TYR A 354 15.18 34.52 -2.68
N GLU A 355 15.45 35.70 -2.12
CA GLU A 355 16.72 36.41 -2.38
C GLU A 355 17.91 35.59 -1.85
N ALA A 356 17.79 34.94 -0.69
CA ALA A 356 18.82 34.02 -0.20
C ALA A 356 18.95 32.76 -1.08
N ILE A 357 17.85 32.25 -1.64
CA ILE A 357 17.90 31.15 -2.61
C ILE A 357 18.65 31.59 -3.87
N LYS A 358 18.36 32.80 -4.38
CA LYS A 358 19.03 33.40 -5.53
C LYS A 358 20.53 33.55 -5.30
N ASP A 359 20.95 34.21 -4.22
CA ASP A 359 22.36 34.46 -3.87
C ASP A 359 23.17 33.15 -3.79
N ALA A 360 22.57 32.09 -3.23
CA ALA A 360 23.18 30.77 -3.17
C ALA A 360 23.24 30.07 -4.52
N VAL A 361 22.20 30.17 -5.34
CA VAL A 361 22.22 29.60 -6.70
C VAL A 361 23.28 30.31 -7.56
N GLU A 362 23.36 31.64 -7.50
CA GLU A 362 24.41 32.43 -8.17
C GLU A 362 25.80 31.97 -7.74
N SER A 363 26.04 31.83 -6.43
CA SER A 363 27.29 31.35 -5.86
C SER A 363 27.69 29.93 -6.32
N GLU A 364 26.73 29.03 -6.53
CA GLU A 364 27.02 27.68 -7.06
C GLU A 364 27.26 27.69 -8.59
N ILE A 365 26.59 28.58 -9.33
CA ILE A 365 26.82 28.76 -10.78
C ILE A 365 28.24 29.30 -11.02
N GLU A 366 28.67 30.33 -10.29
CA GLU A 366 30.04 30.87 -10.40
C GLU A 366 31.12 29.84 -10.01
N ARG A 367 30.80 28.94 -9.08
CA ARG A 367 31.70 27.92 -8.55
C ARG A 367 31.94 26.77 -9.54
N ASP A 368 30.94 26.31 -10.28
CA ASP A 368 31.01 25.08 -11.10
C ASP A 368 31.11 25.35 -12.61
N ASN A 369 32.27 25.84 -13.05
CA ASN A 369 32.55 26.09 -14.47
C ASN A 369 33.07 24.87 -15.27
N HIS A 370 33.29 23.70 -14.64
CA HIS A 370 34.12 22.62 -15.22
C HIS A 370 33.60 21.17 -14.98
N THR A 371 32.31 20.96 -14.73
CA THR A 371 31.75 19.60 -14.54
C THR A 371 30.83 19.18 -15.69
N GLU A 372 31.12 18.04 -16.32
CA GLU A 372 30.31 17.42 -17.39
C GLU A 372 28.92 16.95 -16.90
N ALA A 373 27.99 16.84 -17.84
CA ALA A 373 26.62 16.36 -17.63
C ALA A 373 26.57 14.93 -17.07
N LYS A 374 25.55 14.63 -16.24
CA LYS A 374 25.48 13.39 -15.44
C LYS A 374 24.31 12.51 -15.84
N SER A 375 24.47 11.20 -15.61
CA SER A 375 23.54 10.11 -15.96
C SER A 375 22.16 10.12 -15.26
N TYR A 376 21.78 11.23 -14.61
CA TYR A 376 20.53 11.39 -13.88
C TYR A 376 19.83 12.73 -14.18
N ASP A 377 20.28 13.45 -15.22
CA ASP A 377 19.52 14.51 -15.88
C ASP A 377 18.37 13.93 -16.70
N ASN A 378 17.23 14.61 -16.72
CA ASN A 378 16.06 14.20 -17.50
C ASN A 378 15.78 15.26 -18.57
N SER A 379 16.02 14.91 -19.83
CA SER A 379 15.97 15.82 -20.97
C SER A 379 14.58 16.44 -21.19
N ALA A 380 13.50 15.73 -20.83
CA ALA A 380 12.15 16.25 -20.88
C ALA A 380 11.88 17.30 -19.80
N PHE A 381 12.35 17.08 -18.57
CA PHE A 381 12.23 18.08 -17.50
C PHE A 381 13.11 19.32 -17.81
N ARG A 382 14.36 19.14 -18.25
CA ARG A 382 15.22 20.25 -18.74
C ARG A 382 14.49 21.05 -19.81
N LYS A 383 13.95 20.39 -20.83
CA LYS A 383 13.20 21.04 -21.90
C LYS A 383 11.96 21.78 -21.37
N ALA A 384 11.25 21.25 -20.37
CA ALA A 384 10.13 21.95 -19.75
C ALA A 384 10.54 23.21 -18.95
N VAL A 385 11.79 23.35 -18.53
CA VAL A 385 12.28 24.59 -17.90
C VAL A 385 12.55 25.68 -18.94
N PHE A 386 13.16 25.33 -20.07
CA PHE A 386 13.56 26.31 -21.10
C PHE A 386 12.53 26.54 -22.23
N ASP A 387 11.64 25.59 -22.51
CA ASP A 387 10.57 25.69 -23.51
C ASP A 387 9.20 25.68 -22.84
N SER A 388 8.63 26.87 -22.65
CA SER A 388 7.31 27.06 -22.03
C SER A 388 6.16 26.51 -22.89
N GLY A 389 6.34 26.40 -24.21
CA GLY A 389 5.39 25.80 -25.15
C GLY A 389 5.44 24.26 -25.18
N TYR A 390 6.55 23.66 -24.72
CA TYR A 390 6.64 22.25 -24.38
C TYR A 390 6.07 21.98 -22.99
N ARG A 391 6.40 22.82 -21.98
CA ARG A 391 5.88 22.69 -20.61
C ARG A 391 4.35 22.69 -20.55
N SER A 392 3.69 23.53 -21.34
CA SER A 392 2.22 23.63 -21.41
C SER A 392 1.51 22.37 -21.92
N GLN A 393 2.24 21.38 -22.45
CA GLN A 393 1.69 20.09 -22.89
C GLN A 393 1.55 19.08 -21.74
N PHE A 394 2.15 19.36 -20.58
CA PHE A 394 2.15 18.46 -19.41
C PHE A 394 1.63 19.12 -18.14
N ILE A 395 1.66 20.45 -18.11
CA ILE A 395 1.16 21.28 -17.02
C ILE A 395 0.11 22.18 -17.65
N ASP A 396 -1.16 21.97 -17.27
CA ASP A 396 -2.32 22.72 -17.77
C ASP A 396 -2.29 24.18 -17.28
N GLY A 397 -1.31 24.93 -17.78
CA GLY A 397 -1.06 26.35 -17.55
C GLY A 397 -1.99 27.28 -18.34
N ASP A 398 -3.17 26.80 -18.74
CA ASP A 398 -4.29 27.66 -19.15
C ASP A 398 -5.56 27.29 -18.38
N PHE A 399 -5.56 27.66 -17.09
CA PHE A 399 -6.67 28.41 -16.49
C PHE A 399 -8.09 27.82 -16.67
N ASN A 400 -8.32 26.52 -16.40
CA ASN A 400 -9.68 25.97 -16.18
C ASN A 400 -9.76 24.71 -15.30
N ASN A 401 -9.61 24.87 -13.98
CA ASN A 401 -10.68 24.52 -13.02
C ASN A 401 -10.35 25.00 -11.59
N ASN A 402 -10.14 26.31 -11.45
CA ASN A 402 -10.21 27.09 -10.20
C ASN A 402 -11.55 26.96 -9.43
N VAL A 403 -12.14 25.79 -9.21
CA VAL A 403 -13.47 25.67 -8.59
C VAL A 403 -13.37 25.55 -7.07
N ILE A 404 -13.82 26.57 -6.33
CA ILE A 404 -13.99 26.50 -4.87
C ILE A 404 -15.45 26.17 -4.56
N ILE A 405 -15.68 25.05 -3.87
CA ILE A 405 -17.01 24.63 -3.47
C ILE A 405 -17.37 25.26 -2.10
N LEU A 406 -18.48 25.99 -2.06
CA LEU A 406 -19.07 26.62 -0.88
C LEU A 406 -20.08 25.67 -0.24
N ASN A 407 -19.65 24.95 0.79
CA ASN A 407 -20.47 24.09 1.66
C ASN A 407 -21.26 24.95 2.66
N GLY A 408 -22.04 25.92 2.16
CA GLY A 408 -22.80 26.88 2.95
C GLY A 408 -22.02 28.10 3.47
N GLN A 409 -20.72 28.17 3.24
CA GLN A 409 -19.93 29.40 3.44
C GLN A 409 -20.41 30.50 2.48
N LYS A 410 -20.28 31.76 2.91
CA LYS A 410 -20.52 32.95 2.09
C LYS A 410 -19.21 33.53 1.55
N VAL A 411 -19.32 34.42 0.56
CA VAL A 411 -18.20 35.20 0.03
C VAL A 411 -18.47 36.68 0.29
N PHE A 412 -17.48 37.40 0.82
CA PHE A 412 -17.59 38.83 1.12
C PHE A 412 -16.59 39.69 0.32
N LYS A 413 -16.92 40.95 0.12
CA LYS A 413 -15.95 42.02 -0.15
C LYS A 413 -15.41 42.53 1.19
N ILE A 414 -14.09 42.68 1.32
CA ILE A 414 -13.49 43.54 2.35
C ILE A 414 -12.54 44.55 1.70
N SER A 415 -12.58 45.80 2.16
CA SER A 415 -11.69 46.88 1.77
C SER A 415 -11.16 47.61 3.00
N MET A 416 -9.86 47.54 3.24
CA MET A 416 -9.19 48.43 4.19
C MET A 416 -9.15 49.84 3.61
N GLY A 417 -9.43 50.86 4.44
CA GLY A 417 -9.66 52.23 3.98
C GLY A 417 -8.36 53.00 3.71
N LYS A 418 -8.27 53.65 2.54
CA LYS A 418 -7.12 54.45 2.09
C LYS A 418 -6.62 55.48 3.11
N ASP A 419 -7.55 56.06 3.86
CA ASP A 419 -7.26 57.16 4.79
C ASP A 419 -6.54 56.69 6.07
N TYR A 420 -6.44 55.36 6.29
CA TYR A 420 -5.86 54.74 7.47
C TYR A 420 -4.84 53.63 7.17
N PHE A 421 -4.87 53.05 5.97
CA PHE A 421 -3.99 51.95 5.56
C PHE A 421 -3.30 52.30 4.23
N SER A 422 -1.97 52.37 4.23
CA SER A 422 -1.15 52.34 3.00
C SER A 422 -1.09 50.92 2.43
N ASP A 423 -0.70 50.76 1.17
CA ASP A 423 -0.50 49.41 0.58
C ASP A 423 0.50 48.58 1.43
N GLU A 424 1.59 49.18 1.92
CA GLU A 424 2.55 48.54 2.82
C GLU A 424 1.93 48.04 4.14
N LEU A 425 1.02 48.83 4.75
CA LEU A 425 0.32 48.42 5.97
C LEU A 425 -0.71 47.31 5.70
N ILE A 426 -1.29 47.26 4.51
CA ILE A 426 -2.19 46.17 4.09
C ILE A 426 -1.39 44.91 3.85
N ASP A 427 -0.24 45.00 3.19
CA ASP A 427 0.63 43.85 2.94
C ASP A 427 1.24 43.31 4.25
N LYS A 428 1.59 44.20 5.20
CA LYS A 428 1.93 43.80 6.56
C LYS A 428 0.78 43.09 7.28
N ALA A 429 -0.45 43.61 7.20
CA ALA A 429 -1.62 42.96 7.81
C ALA A 429 -1.91 41.59 7.16
N ILE A 430 -1.73 41.46 5.84
CA ILE A 430 -1.83 40.19 5.10
C ILE A 430 -0.79 39.17 5.62
N ASN A 431 0.46 39.59 5.82
CA ASN A 431 1.53 38.73 6.32
C ASN A 431 1.28 38.30 7.78
N GLU A 432 0.77 39.19 8.62
CA GLU A 432 0.27 38.88 9.97
C GLU A 432 -1.06 38.09 9.96
N LYS A 433 -1.61 37.79 8.77
CA LYS A 433 -2.87 37.04 8.55
C LYS A 433 -4.10 37.73 9.16
N LEU A 434 -4.11 39.06 9.22
CA LEU A 434 -5.17 39.89 9.79
C LEU A 434 -5.94 40.70 8.74
N VAL A 435 -7.27 40.72 8.87
CA VAL A 435 -8.14 41.60 8.09
C VAL A 435 -8.91 42.54 9.02
N LEU A 436 -9.00 43.84 8.68
CA LEU A 436 -9.44 44.89 9.58
C LEU A 436 -10.58 45.77 9.04
N VAL A 437 -11.52 46.13 9.93
CA VAL A 437 -12.66 47.03 9.68
C VAL A 437 -12.88 47.93 10.92
N HIS A 438 -13.26 49.19 10.72
CA HIS A 438 -13.52 50.11 11.84
C HIS A 438 -14.91 49.91 12.46
N SER A 439 -15.03 49.90 13.79
CA SER A 439 -16.29 49.62 14.51
C SER A 439 -17.42 50.61 14.23
N GLN A 440 -17.11 51.83 13.78
CA GLN A 440 -18.11 52.85 13.44
C GLN A 440 -18.46 52.90 11.94
N THR A 441 -18.18 51.83 11.17
CA THR A 441 -18.42 51.82 9.72
C THR A 441 -19.93 51.74 9.40
N LYS A 442 -20.52 52.90 9.13
CA LYS A 442 -21.97 53.13 9.00
C LYS A 442 -22.69 52.21 7.97
N PRO A 443 -24.01 51.98 8.13
CA PRO A 443 -24.84 51.30 7.12
C PRO A 443 -24.75 51.94 5.72
N LYS A 444 -25.05 51.16 4.68
CA LYS A 444 -25.07 51.62 3.28
C LYS A 444 -26.44 51.39 2.64
N GLY A 445 -26.88 52.37 1.83
CA GLY A 445 -28.12 52.27 1.07
C GLY A 445 -29.35 52.26 1.96
N ARG A 446 -30.19 51.23 1.81
CA ARG A 446 -31.38 50.97 2.65
C ARG A 446 -31.15 49.91 3.74
N SER A 447 -29.90 49.44 3.93
CA SER A 447 -29.61 48.47 4.99
C SER A 447 -29.83 49.09 6.37
N PRO A 448 -30.56 48.44 7.29
CA PRO A 448 -30.61 48.84 8.69
C PRO A 448 -29.36 48.43 9.48
N ILE A 449 -28.52 47.54 8.91
CA ILE A 449 -27.34 46.94 9.54
C ILE A 449 -26.07 47.68 9.08
N SER A 450 -25.16 47.97 10.02
CA SER A 450 -23.89 48.65 9.74
C SER A 450 -22.88 47.73 9.07
N GLN A 451 -21.88 48.28 8.38
CA GLN A 451 -20.82 47.46 7.77
C GLN A 451 -19.86 46.91 8.82
N ALA A 452 -19.78 47.52 10.00
CA ALA A 452 -19.09 46.95 11.15
C ALA A 452 -19.87 45.75 11.69
N ASP A 453 -21.20 45.85 11.79
CA ASP A 453 -22.07 44.76 12.26
C ASP A 453 -22.04 43.57 11.27
N ILE A 454 -21.90 43.82 9.96
CA ILE A 454 -21.66 42.77 8.96
C ILE A 454 -20.33 42.05 9.25
N PHE A 455 -19.27 42.78 9.63
CA PHE A 455 -17.96 42.21 9.92
C PHE A 455 -17.88 41.51 11.29
N THR A 456 -18.66 41.95 12.29
CA THR A 456 -18.74 41.29 13.61
C THR A 456 -19.71 40.11 13.61
N ASP A 457 -20.92 40.28 13.09
CA ASP A 457 -22.04 39.38 13.38
C ASP A 457 -22.45 38.50 12.18
N GLN A 458 -22.12 38.88 10.94
CA GLN A 458 -22.52 38.13 9.73
C GLN A 458 -21.40 37.38 9.04
N LEU A 459 -20.16 37.88 9.11
CA LEU A 459 -18.96 37.23 8.60
C LEU A 459 -18.43 36.27 9.68
N ILE A 460 -18.46 34.95 9.41
CA ILE A 460 -18.17 33.93 10.44
C ILE A 460 -17.00 33.02 10.06
N ILE A 461 -16.46 32.28 11.04
CA ILE A 461 -15.34 31.35 10.81
C ILE A 461 -15.68 30.35 9.69
N GLY A 462 -14.78 30.26 8.72
CA GLY A 462 -14.88 29.46 7.51
C GLY A 462 -15.35 30.22 6.27
N ASP A 463 -15.97 31.40 6.40
CA ASP A 463 -16.39 32.22 5.25
C ASP A 463 -15.20 32.74 4.44
N TYR A 464 -15.42 32.98 3.16
CA TYR A 464 -14.43 33.55 2.26
C TYR A 464 -14.63 35.05 2.11
N PHE A 465 -13.56 35.77 1.82
CA PHE A 465 -13.62 37.15 1.36
C PHE A 465 -12.57 37.41 0.30
N TYR A 466 -12.79 38.41 -0.54
CA TYR A 466 -11.74 39.01 -1.32
C TYR A 466 -11.33 40.36 -0.72
N LEU A 467 -10.02 40.58 -0.65
CA LEU A 467 -9.41 41.80 -0.13
C LEU A 467 -9.05 42.73 -1.28
N THR A 468 -9.49 43.99 -1.16
CA THR A 468 -9.19 45.02 -2.14
C THR A 468 -8.76 46.32 -1.48
N HIS A 469 -7.77 46.98 -2.07
CA HIS A 469 -7.38 48.34 -1.74
C HIS A 469 -7.66 49.23 -2.96
N SER A 470 -8.83 49.86 -2.95
CA SER A 470 -9.38 50.64 -4.08
C SER A 470 -9.76 49.82 -5.32
N ASN A 471 -10.19 50.50 -6.38
CA ASN A 471 -10.55 49.85 -7.63
C ASN A 471 -9.36 49.33 -8.45
N LYS A 472 -8.10 49.54 -8.03
CA LYS A 472 -6.89 49.13 -8.78
C LYS A 472 -6.14 47.95 -8.18
N ASN A 473 -6.18 47.75 -6.86
CA ASN A 473 -5.31 46.80 -6.18
C ASN A 473 -6.20 45.73 -5.53
N LEU A 474 -6.46 44.65 -6.27
CA LEU A 474 -6.97 43.41 -5.67
C LEU A 474 -5.76 42.65 -5.11
N LYS A 475 -5.86 42.21 -3.86
CA LYS A 475 -4.74 41.60 -3.13
C LYS A 475 -4.86 40.08 -3.12
N LEU A 476 -5.90 39.56 -2.46
CA LEU A 476 -6.10 38.12 -2.27
C LEU A 476 -7.56 37.75 -2.04
N ILE A 477 -7.81 36.45 -2.04
CA ILE A 477 -8.96 35.79 -1.45
C ILE A 477 -8.49 35.09 -0.18
N GLY A 478 -9.16 35.36 0.94
CA GLY A 478 -8.87 34.79 2.25
C GLY A 478 -10.06 34.03 2.81
N LYS A 479 -9.82 33.17 3.80
CA LYS A 479 -10.83 32.40 4.53
C LYS A 479 -10.73 32.71 6.01
N ILE A 480 -11.81 33.15 6.65
CA ILE A 480 -11.81 33.60 8.05
C ILE A 480 -11.53 32.43 9.01
N THR A 481 -10.62 32.63 9.97
CA THR A 481 -10.22 31.64 10.97
C THR A 481 -10.47 32.04 12.42
N SER A 482 -10.74 33.31 12.72
CA SER A 482 -11.09 33.77 14.08
C SER A 482 -12.43 34.49 14.16
N GLU A 483 -12.93 34.64 15.39
CA GLU A 483 -13.95 35.64 15.69
C GLU A 483 -13.42 37.08 15.62
N SER A 484 -14.34 38.05 15.51
CA SER A 484 -14.00 39.48 15.49
C SER A 484 -13.56 39.94 16.87
N GLN A 485 -12.43 40.63 16.94
CA GLN A 485 -11.87 41.18 18.18
C GLN A 485 -11.39 42.63 17.99
N PRO A 486 -11.25 43.43 19.06
CA PRO A 486 -10.60 44.74 18.98
C PRO A 486 -9.18 44.62 18.44
N ALA A 487 -8.83 45.45 17.46
CA ALA A 487 -7.60 45.28 16.70
C ALA A 487 -6.34 45.45 17.57
N SER A 488 -5.50 44.42 17.63
CA SER A 488 -4.17 44.49 18.22
C SER A 488 -3.12 45.03 17.22
N PHE A 489 -3.37 44.88 15.91
CA PHE A 489 -2.51 45.37 14.84
C PHE A 489 -2.15 46.86 15.00
N ASN A 490 -0.86 47.17 14.84
CA ASN A 490 -0.32 48.53 14.69
C ASN A 490 -0.84 49.58 15.71
N ASN A 491 -1.03 49.18 16.98
CA ASN A 491 -1.57 50.02 18.05
C ASN A 491 -2.94 50.66 17.70
N LEU A 492 -3.81 49.92 17.00
CA LEU A 492 -5.16 50.39 16.62
C LEU A 492 -6.25 50.08 17.66
N ARG A 493 -5.90 49.39 18.77
CA ARG A 493 -6.82 48.94 19.83
C ARG A 493 -7.69 50.06 20.41
N ASP A 494 -7.07 51.17 20.77
CA ASP A 494 -7.76 52.33 21.36
C ASP A 494 -8.43 53.23 20.31
N LYS A 495 -8.30 52.88 19.02
CA LYS A 495 -8.85 53.62 17.88
C LYS A 495 -10.10 52.96 17.28
N GLY A 496 -10.72 52.02 18.00
CA GLY A 496 -12.00 51.43 17.61
C GLY A 496 -11.95 50.53 16.36
N TRP A 497 -10.77 50.06 15.96
CA TRP A 497 -10.64 49.06 14.88
C TRP A 497 -10.96 47.65 15.39
N LEU A 498 -11.44 46.82 14.48
CA LEU A 498 -11.74 45.41 14.68
C LEU A 498 -10.89 44.59 13.70
N GLU A 499 -10.42 43.43 14.13
CA GLU A 499 -9.65 42.50 13.31
C GLU A 499 -10.21 41.07 13.37
N ARG A 500 -9.98 40.31 12.31
CA ARG A 500 -10.17 38.85 12.24
C ARG A 500 -8.92 38.22 11.64
N SER A 501 -8.52 37.05 12.12
CA SER A 501 -7.52 36.21 11.48
C SER A 501 -8.10 35.52 10.23
N PHE A 502 -7.26 35.26 9.23
CA PHE A 502 -7.64 34.53 8.04
C PHE A 502 -6.51 33.67 7.46
N GLU A 503 -6.85 32.64 6.70
CA GLU A 503 -5.90 31.91 5.86
C GLU A 503 -5.94 32.46 4.42
N PRO A 504 -4.80 32.84 3.82
CA PRO A 504 -4.76 33.24 2.42
C PRO A 504 -5.01 32.02 1.52
N VAL A 505 -6.02 32.12 0.66
CA VAL A 505 -6.45 31.03 -0.23
C VAL A 505 -5.76 31.19 -1.58
N ILE A 506 -5.96 32.34 -2.25
CA ILE A 506 -5.44 32.65 -3.59
C ILE A 506 -5.07 34.13 -3.66
N ILE A 507 -3.93 34.46 -4.29
CA ILE A 507 -3.48 35.84 -4.52
C ILE A 507 -4.05 36.33 -5.87
N ALA A 508 -4.21 37.64 -6.08
CA ALA A 508 -4.70 38.17 -7.34
C ALA A 508 -3.67 37.99 -8.49
N ASN A 509 -3.99 37.15 -9.47
CA ASN A 509 -3.15 36.85 -10.65
C ASN A 509 -3.02 38.06 -11.60
N LYS A 510 -3.83 39.11 -11.44
CA LYS A 510 -3.87 40.27 -12.34
C LYS A 510 -4.04 41.58 -11.58
N GLN A 511 -3.03 42.45 -11.66
CA GLN A 511 -3.13 43.83 -11.18
C GLN A 511 -3.80 44.72 -12.24
N GLY A 512 -4.70 45.62 -11.83
CA GLY A 512 -5.36 46.53 -12.77
C GLY A 512 -6.72 47.08 -12.31
N SER A 513 -7.16 48.16 -12.96
CA SER A 513 -8.41 48.84 -12.59
C SER A 513 -9.67 48.04 -12.93
N PHE A 514 -10.44 47.64 -11.91
CA PHE A 514 -11.77 47.06 -12.07
C PHE A 514 -12.78 48.05 -12.68
N LYS A 515 -13.58 47.57 -13.64
CA LYS A 515 -14.63 48.34 -14.34
C LYS A 515 -15.99 47.64 -14.21
N GLY A 516 -16.88 48.23 -13.43
CA GLY A 516 -18.28 47.80 -13.26
C GLY A 516 -19.12 48.88 -12.58
N LYS A 517 -20.45 48.71 -12.49
CA LYS A 517 -21.36 49.65 -11.80
C LYS A 517 -22.54 48.89 -11.19
N GLY A 518 -23.11 49.41 -10.09
CA GLY A 518 -24.46 49.06 -9.63
C GLY A 518 -24.58 48.09 -8.46
N LYS A 519 -23.51 47.42 -7.99
CA LYS A 519 -23.55 46.45 -6.88
C LYS A 519 -22.55 46.82 -5.77
N TYR A 520 -22.93 46.65 -4.50
CA TYR A 520 -22.10 47.09 -3.37
C TYR A 520 -20.83 46.25 -3.17
N TRP A 521 -20.84 44.96 -3.54
CA TRP A 521 -19.68 44.08 -3.47
C TRP A 521 -18.62 44.31 -4.56
N LEU A 522 -18.77 45.27 -5.47
CA LEU A 522 -17.75 45.53 -6.50
C LEU A 522 -16.51 46.24 -5.90
N PRO A 523 -15.28 45.99 -6.39
CA PRO A 523 -14.07 46.64 -5.87
C PRO A 523 -14.09 48.18 -5.94
N ASN A 524 -14.83 48.75 -6.89
CA ASN A 524 -14.88 50.19 -7.15
C ASN A 524 -15.97 50.95 -6.38
N THR A 525 -16.71 50.32 -5.47
CA THR A 525 -17.63 51.02 -4.55
C THR A 525 -16.92 51.45 -3.26
N ASN A 526 -17.35 52.60 -2.72
CA ASN A 526 -16.95 53.03 -1.37
C ASN A 526 -17.79 52.29 -0.31
N VAL A 527 -17.44 51.01 -0.13
CA VAL A 527 -18.04 50.01 0.77
C VAL A 527 -16.90 49.14 1.32
N THR A 528 -16.84 49.04 2.65
CA THR A 528 -15.74 48.48 3.45
C THR A 528 -15.91 47.00 3.73
N CYS A 529 -17.13 46.54 4.01
CA CYS A 529 -17.48 45.12 4.18
C CYS A 529 -18.88 44.87 3.62
N TRP A 530 -19.06 43.84 2.78
CA TRP A 530 -20.35 43.52 2.17
C TRP A 530 -20.43 42.05 1.70
N PRO A 531 -21.53 41.31 1.95
CA PRO A 531 -21.71 39.97 1.41
C PRO A 531 -21.98 39.99 -0.11
N ILE A 532 -21.56 38.94 -0.80
CA ILE A 532 -22.03 38.59 -2.15
C ILE A 532 -23.17 37.59 -1.97
N ASP A 533 -24.38 37.96 -2.39
CA ASP A 533 -25.52 37.05 -2.32
C ASP A 533 -25.34 35.87 -3.30
N ASN A 534 -25.84 34.68 -2.94
CA ASN A 534 -25.69 33.48 -3.79
C ASN A 534 -26.26 33.67 -5.21
N SER A 535 -27.31 34.49 -5.36
CA SER A 535 -27.88 34.87 -6.68
C SER A 535 -26.99 35.79 -7.51
N GLU A 536 -25.97 36.41 -6.90
CA GLU A 536 -25.01 37.31 -7.53
C GLU A 536 -23.64 36.63 -7.72
N LEU A 537 -23.47 35.39 -7.22
CA LEU A 537 -22.20 34.66 -7.24
C LEU A 537 -21.72 34.33 -8.66
N GLU A 538 -22.63 33.98 -9.58
CA GLU A 538 -22.30 33.73 -10.99
C GLU A 538 -21.85 35.02 -11.70
N GLU A 539 -22.47 36.15 -11.40
CA GLU A 539 -22.08 37.48 -11.88
C GLU A 539 -20.70 37.87 -11.33
N ALA A 540 -20.46 37.64 -10.03
CA ALA A 540 -19.17 37.86 -9.38
C ALA A 540 -18.07 36.94 -9.94
N ASN A 541 -18.38 35.67 -10.22
CA ASN A 541 -17.46 34.74 -10.88
C ASN A 541 -17.01 35.27 -12.24
N LYS A 542 -17.96 35.72 -13.07
CA LYS A 542 -17.68 36.25 -14.40
C LYS A 542 -16.89 37.57 -14.36
N LEU A 543 -17.34 38.53 -13.55
CA LEU A 543 -16.77 39.89 -13.54
C LEU A 543 -15.48 40.01 -12.72
N LEU A 544 -15.34 39.22 -11.65
CA LEU A 544 -14.29 39.37 -10.65
C LEU A 544 -13.41 38.12 -10.54
N PHE A 545 -13.97 36.99 -10.12
CA PHE A 545 -13.15 35.87 -9.67
C PHE A 545 -12.39 35.16 -10.79
N LYS A 546 -13.02 34.92 -11.95
CA LYS A 546 -12.31 34.37 -13.12
C LYS A 546 -11.29 35.36 -13.68
N THR A 547 -11.65 36.65 -13.71
CA THR A 547 -10.85 37.70 -14.37
C THR A 547 -9.60 38.11 -13.58
N PHE A 548 -9.66 38.12 -12.24
CA PHE A 548 -8.58 38.61 -11.38
C PHE A 548 -7.91 37.55 -10.51
N PHE A 549 -8.56 36.40 -10.28
CA PHE A 549 -8.07 35.33 -9.40
C PHE A 549 -8.08 33.94 -10.07
N ASN A 550 -8.52 33.82 -11.33
CA ASN A 550 -8.67 32.54 -12.04
C ASN A 550 -9.55 31.51 -11.29
N ILE A 551 -10.59 31.94 -10.56
CA ILE A 551 -11.48 31.01 -9.86
C ILE A 551 -12.97 31.21 -10.12
N GLU A 552 -13.72 30.17 -9.78
CA GLU A 552 -15.16 30.12 -9.75
C GLU A 552 -15.62 29.54 -8.40
N PHE A 553 -16.36 30.32 -7.62
CA PHE A 553 -17.06 29.80 -6.45
C PHE A 553 -18.36 29.09 -6.90
N LYS A 554 -18.58 27.85 -6.47
CA LYS A 554 -19.84 27.11 -6.70
C LYS A 554 -20.48 26.73 -5.38
N GLN A 555 -21.79 26.89 -5.25
CA GLN A 555 -22.50 26.46 -4.05
C GLN A 555 -22.65 24.93 -4.03
N ASP A 556 -22.35 24.28 -2.90
CA ASP A 556 -22.80 22.91 -2.68
C ASP A 556 -24.26 22.92 -2.22
N ASN A 557 -25.19 22.68 -3.16
CA ASN A 557 -26.61 22.62 -2.87
C ASN A 557 -26.98 21.29 -2.20
N MET A 558 -26.53 21.11 -0.95
CA MET A 558 -26.91 19.98 -0.09
C MET A 558 -28.41 19.96 0.24
N ASP A 559 -29.08 21.11 0.15
CA ASP A 559 -30.54 21.25 0.22
C ASP A 559 -31.24 20.69 -1.03
N ALA A 560 -30.73 21.00 -2.23
CA ALA A 560 -31.26 20.44 -3.49
C ALA A 560 -30.96 18.95 -3.63
N LYS A 561 -29.76 18.50 -3.22
CA LYS A 561 -29.41 17.07 -3.13
C LYS A 561 -30.30 16.33 -2.13
N PHE A 562 -30.64 16.95 -0.99
CA PHE A 562 -31.59 16.38 -0.05
C PHE A 562 -33.03 16.39 -0.58
N GLU A 563 -33.45 17.43 -1.31
CA GLU A 563 -34.74 17.45 -2.00
C GLU A 563 -34.84 16.34 -3.06
N GLU A 564 -33.77 16.08 -3.82
CA GLU A 564 -33.68 14.98 -4.78
C GLU A 564 -33.70 13.60 -4.08
N PHE A 565 -32.93 13.45 -3.00
CA PHE A 565 -32.98 12.26 -2.14
C PHE A 565 -34.39 12.01 -1.60
N LEU A 566 -35.08 13.05 -1.11
CA LEU A 566 -36.46 12.95 -0.65
C LEU A 566 -37.43 12.60 -1.79
N LYS A 567 -37.29 13.21 -2.98
CA LYS A 567 -38.10 12.86 -4.17
C LYS A 567 -37.95 11.39 -4.56
N SER A 568 -36.80 10.78 -4.31
CA SER A 568 -36.57 9.34 -4.57
C SER A 568 -37.20 8.40 -3.52
N ARG A 569 -37.63 8.90 -2.35
CA ARG A 569 -38.08 8.08 -1.21
C ARG A 569 -39.46 8.41 -0.65
N VAL A 570 -39.98 9.62 -0.83
CA VAL A 570 -41.29 10.05 -0.32
C VAL A 570 -42.12 10.79 -1.38
N LYS A 571 -43.45 10.75 -1.23
CA LYS A 571 -44.39 11.39 -2.17
C LYS A 571 -44.17 12.91 -2.22
N GLU A 572 -44.44 13.53 -3.36
CA GLU A 572 -44.11 14.96 -3.62
C GLU A 572 -44.67 15.94 -2.58
N GLY A 573 -45.90 15.72 -2.10
CA GLY A 573 -46.49 16.52 -1.00
C GLY A 573 -45.76 16.36 0.34
N THR A 574 -45.17 15.18 0.58
CA THR A 574 -44.33 14.89 1.76
C THR A 574 -42.95 15.55 1.64
N VAL A 575 -42.35 15.60 0.44
CA VAL A 575 -41.08 16.31 0.19
C VAL A 575 -41.17 17.77 0.67
N LYS A 576 -42.18 18.51 0.19
CA LYS A 576 -42.41 19.92 0.59
C LYS A 576 -42.67 20.05 2.10
N THR A 577 -43.32 19.06 2.70
CA THR A 577 -43.59 19.02 4.16
C THR A 577 -42.30 18.83 4.97
N TYR A 578 -41.39 17.96 4.55
CA TYR A 578 -40.12 17.70 5.25
C TYR A 578 -39.11 18.83 5.05
N LEU A 579 -39.01 19.42 3.85
CA LEU A 579 -38.19 20.62 3.65
C LEU A 579 -38.66 21.81 4.49
N SER A 580 -39.98 21.97 4.67
CA SER A 580 -40.56 22.96 5.60
C SER A 580 -40.28 22.62 7.07
N ALA A 581 -40.30 21.33 7.43
CA ALA A 581 -39.91 20.87 8.76
C ALA A 581 -38.44 21.20 9.06
N MET A 582 -37.49 20.94 8.15
CA MET A 582 -36.07 21.30 8.32
C MET A 582 -35.90 22.79 8.62
N ARG A 583 -36.57 23.68 7.87
CA ARG A 583 -36.53 25.14 8.11
C ARG A 583 -37.11 25.54 9.47
N SER A 584 -38.13 24.82 9.94
CA SER A 584 -38.77 25.08 11.24
C SER A 584 -37.90 24.60 12.40
N ILE A 585 -37.19 23.48 12.22
CA ILE A 585 -36.20 22.94 13.17
C ILE A 585 -34.98 23.85 13.23
N GLU A 586 -34.48 24.30 12.08
CA GLU A 586 -33.37 25.25 11.97
C GLU A 586 -33.69 26.56 12.70
N LYS A 587 -34.91 27.08 12.57
CA LYS A 587 -35.33 28.25 13.35
C LYS A 587 -35.32 27.98 14.86
N LEU A 588 -35.98 26.91 15.32
CA LEU A 588 -35.99 26.53 16.75
C LEU A 588 -34.58 26.34 17.31
N ALA A 589 -33.70 25.69 16.55
CA ALA A 589 -32.31 25.46 16.94
C ALA A 589 -31.49 26.75 17.01
N ASN A 590 -31.77 27.74 16.15
CA ASN A 590 -31.13 29.06 16.24
C ASN A 590 -31.66 29.85 17.44
N ASP A 591 -32.98 29.83 17.67
CA ASP A 591 -33.64 30.52 18.79
C ASP A 591 -33.18 29.95 20.17
N GLU A 592 -32.89 28.64 20.26
CA GLU A 592 -32.30 27.96 21.44
C GLU A 592 -30.75 27.94 21.47
N GLY A 593 -30.07 28.53 20.47
CA GLY A 593 -28.59 28.59 20.41
C GLY A 593 -27.88 27.26 20.11
N PHE A 594 -28.59 26.25 19.62
CA PHE A 594 -28.03 24.95 19.20
C PHE A 594 -27.43 24.94 17.80
N LEU A 595 -27.80 25.91 16.95
CA LEU A 595 -27.20 26.16 15.64
C LEU A 595 -26.82 27.65 15.50
N THR A 596 -25.72 27.90 14.81
CA THR A 596 -25.24 29.24 14.39
C THR A 596 -25.12 29.35 12.86
N LYS A 597 -25.47 28.26 12.16
CA LYS A 597 -25.27 27.98 10.75
C LYS A 597 -26.45 27.15 10.26
N SER A 598 -26.70 27.08 8.95
CA SER A 598 -27.85 26.34 8.43
C SER A 598 -27.73 24.83 8.72
N ILE A 599 -28.85 24.16 8.95
CA ILE A 599 -28.90 22.72 9.25
C ILE A 599 -28.27 21.87 8.13
N TYR A 600 -28.30 22.36 6.89
CA TYR A 600 -27.68 21.72 5.72
C TYR A 600 -26.14 21.83 5.69
N GLN A 601 -25.54 22.61 6.59
CA GLN A 601 -24.09 22.72 6.78
C GLN A 601 -23.54 21.66 7.74
N LEU A 602 -24.42 20.88 8.40
CA LEU A 602 -24.06 19.68 9.15
C LEU A 602 -23.80 18.51 8.17
N ASN A 603 -22.82 18.69 7.29
CA ASN A 603 -22.56 17.81 6.15
C ASN A 603 -21.77 16.53 6.51
N ASN A 604 -21.58 16.24 7.80
CA ASN A 604 -20.99 14.99 8.26
C ASN A 604 -21.84 14.35 9.37
N LEU A 605 -21.74 13.02 9.49
CA LEU A 605 -22.61 12.25 10.38
C LEU A 605 -22.35 12.52 11.87
N LYS A 606 -21.13 12.94 12.24
CA LYS A 606 -20.70 13.20 13.63
C LYS A 606 -21.31 14.48 14.18
N ASP A 607 -21.21 15.57 13.42
CA ASP A 607 -21.78 16.86 13.80
C ASP A 607 -23.31 16.82 13.76
N PHE A 608 -23.89 16.15 12.75
CA PHE A 608 -25.33 15.94 12.70
C PHE A 608 -25.84 15.09 13.88
N LYS A 609 -25.18 13.99 14.25
CA LYS A 609 -25.53 13.20 15.46
C LYS A 609 -25.46 14.05 16.72
N THR A 610 -24.47 14.94 16.83
CA THR A 610 -24.28 15.83 17.99
C THR A 610 -25.40 16.88 18.08
N PHE A 611 -25.75 17.52 16.97
CA PHE A 611 -26.91 18.41 16.88
C PHE A 611 -28.22 17.68 17.19
N TYR A 612 -28.44 16.52 16.55
CA TYR A 612 -29.62 15.69 16.73
C TYR A 612 -29.82 15.30 18.20
N GLY A 613 -28.75 14.90 18.89
CA GLY A 613 -28.77 14.57 20.32
C GLY A 613 -29.14 15.74 21.24
N LYS A 614 -28.85 16.99 20.86
CA LYS A 614 -29.24 18.21 21.59
C LYS A 614 -30.69 18.60 21.32
N ILE A 615 -31.06 18.74 20.04
CA ILE A 615 -32.38 19.27 19.65
C ILE A 615 -33.52 18.34 20.11
N ILE A 616 -33.34 17.01 20.09
CA ILE A 616 -34.36 16.07 20.60
C ILE A 616 -34.57 16.15 22.11
N GLN A 617 -33.69 16.82 22.86
CA GLN A 617 -33.83 17.01 24.31
C GLN A 617 -34.62 18.27 24.67
N SER A 618 -34.67 19.28 23.79
CA SER A 618 -35.44 20.52 23.99
C SER A 618 -36.92 20.24 24.27
N GLN A 619 -37.47 20.97 25.24
CA GLN A 619 -38.90 20.92 25.55
C GLN A 619 -39.73 21.62 24.46
N GLU A 620 -39.20 22.65 23.82
CA GLU A 620 -39.89 23.37 22.75
C GLU A 620 -39.91 22.53 21.46
N TYR A 621 -38.79 21.87 21.11
CA TYR A 621 -38.75 20.85 20.06
C TYR A 621 -39.72 19.69 20.35
N LYS A 622 -39.68 19.09 21.55
CA LYS A 622 -40.58 17.96 21.91
C LYS A 622 -42.05 18.34 21.77
N SER A 623 -42.44 19.47 22.34
CA SER A 623 -43.84 19.93 22.29
C SER A 623 -44.28 20.31 20.88
N THR A 624 -43.39 20.89 20.07
CA THR A 624 -43.69 21.27 18.67
C THR A 624 -43.74 20.05 17.75
N ASN A 625 -42.80 19.11 17.88
CA ASN A 625 -42.78 17.87 17.10
C ASN A 625 -44.02 17.00 17.38
N ALA A 626 -44.46 16.91 18.64
CA ALA A 626 -45.70 16.24 19.01
C ALA A 626 -46.94 16.90 18.37
N LYS A 627 -47.05 18.24 18.42
CA LYS A 627 -48.10 19.00 17.73
C LYS A 627 -48.06 18.86 16.21
N GLN A 628 -46.88 18.64 15.63
CA GLN A 628 -46.65 18.47 14.19
C GLN A 628 -46.64 16.99 13.75
N HIS A 629 -47.29 16.09 14.51
CA HIS A 629 -47.39 14.65 14.17
C HIS A 629 -46.03 13.97 13.88
N ASN A 630 -45.01 14.27 14.68
CA ASN A 630 -43.66 13.69 14.60
C ASN A 630 -42.90 13.96 13.27
N ARG A 631 -43.36 14.94 12.48
CA ARG A 631 -42.75 15.32 11.19
C ARG A 631 -41.30 15.81 11.31
N PHE A 632 -40.92 16.43 12.44
CA PHE A 632 -39.56 16.93 12.61
C PHE A 632 -38.59 15.77 12.83
N SER A 633 -38.95 14.80 13.66
CA SER A 633 -38.17 13.57 13.86
C SER A 633 -38.03 12.73 12.57
N ALA A 634 -39.09 12.64 11.75
CA ALA A 634 -39.04 11.96 10.46
C ALA A 634 -38.09 12.66 9.47
N SER A 635 -38.18 13.99 9.37
CA SER A 635 -37.31 14.79 8.50
C SER A 635 -35.83 14.69 8.88
N LEU A 636 -35.51 14.78 10.16
CA LEU A 636 -34.14 14.61 10.66
C LEU A 636 -33.60 13.19 10.45
N SER A 637 -34.47 12.18 10.55
CA SER A 637 -34.07 10.78 10.31
C SER A 637 -33.70 10.54 8.84
N HIS A 638 -34.46 11.10 7.90
CA HIS A 638 -34.08 11.06 6.48
C HIS A 638 -32.83 11.89 6.17
N TYR A 639 -32.61 13.02 6.87
CA TYR A 639 -31.37 13.78 6.69
C TYR A 639 -30.14 13.01 7.23
N LYS A 640 -30.28 12.33 8.37
CA LYS A 640 -29.25 11.39 8.88
C LYS A 640 -28.94 10.27 7.87
N GLU A 641 -29.98 9.69 7.28
CA GLU A 641 -29.87 8.65 6.25
C GLU A 641 -29.12 9.18 5.02
N PHE A 642 -29.55 10.33 4.49
CA PHE A 642 -28.90 11.04 3.39
C PHE A 642 -27.41 11.25 3.63
N LEU A 643 -27.01 11.80 4.80
CA LEU A 643 -25.60 11.96 5.15
C LEU A 643 -24.83 10.62 5.17
N SER A 644 -25.40 9.57 5.77
CA SER A 644 -24.77 8.25 5.81
C SER A 644 -24.65 7.55 4.45
N THR A 645 -25.51 7.89 3.47
CA THR A 645 -25.47 7.29 2.13
C THR A 645 -24.64 8.08 1.12
N THR A 646 -24.17 9.28 1.46
CA THR A 646 -23.63 10.23 0.47
C THR A 646 -22.22 10.74 0.78
N LEU A 647 -21.72 10.66 2.03
CA LEU A 647 -20.54 11.45 2.45
C LEU A 647 -19.51 10.77 3.39
N GLU A 648 -19.45 9.44 3.52
CA GLU A 648 -18.42 8.78 4.36
C GLU A 648 -17.30 8.09 3.58
N ASP A 649 -16.20 8.82 3.40
CA ASP A 649 -14.82 8.32 3.57
C ASP A 649 -14.20 9.16 4.72
N ILE A 650 -13.35 8.55 5.56
CA ILE A 650 -12.70 9.12 6.78
C ILE A 650 -13.57 9.18 8.06
N GLN A 651 -13.19 8.38 9.07
CA GLN A 651 -13.47 8.63 10.50
C GLN A 651 -12.31 8.11 11.38
N PRO A 652 -11.94 8.84 12.46
CA PRO A 652 -11.37 8.28 13.69
C PRO A 652 -12.42 8.16 14.80
N GLU A 653 -12.22 7.22 15.74
CA GLU A 653 -13.20 6.83 16.77
C GLU A 653 -13.22 7.72 18.03
N ASP A 654 -14.37 7.72 18.71
CA ASP A 654 -14.54 7.59 20.18
C ASP A 654 -16.01 7.94 20.55
N GLY A 655 -16.72 7.22 21.41
CA GLY A 655 -16.38 5.97 22.12
C GLY A 655 -17.43 5.64 23.20
N LYS A 656 -17.34 4.44 23.81
CA LYS A 656 -18.16 3.92 24.94
C LYS A 656 -19.63 3.60 24.59
N LYS A 657 -20.33 2.65 25.25
CA LYS A 657 -19.99 1.82 26.44
C LYS A 657 -20.74 0.48 26.36
N ASP A 658 -20.04 -0.64 26.52
CA ASP A 658 -20.51 -1.78 27.34
C ASP A 658 -19.33 -2.68 27.72
N THR A 659 -19.40 -3.30 28.91
CA THR A 659 -18.23 -3.83 29.61
C THR A 659 -17.93 -5.31 29.34
N LYS A 660 -16.86 -5.56 28.60
CA LYS A 660 -15.92 -6.67 28.84
C LYS A 660 -14.49 -6.13 28.70
N LEU A 661 -13.55 -6.67 29.47
CA LEU A 661 -12.14 -6.29 29.41
C LEU A 661 -11.60 -6.53 27.99
N LYS A 662 -11.25 -5.47 27.26
CA LYS A 662 -10.48 -5.56 26.02
C LYS A 662 -9.02 -5.32 26.37
N PHE A 663 -8.16 -6.26 25.98
CA PHE A 663 -6.72 -6.10 26.09
C PHE A 663 -6.25 -4.93 25.22
N GLN A 664 -5.17 -4.30 25.67
CA GLN A 664 -4.44 -3.28 24.93
C GLN A 664 -4.08 -3.82 23.54
N ASP A 665 -4.34 -3.02 22.50
CA ASP A 665 -4.41 -3.45 21.11
C ASP A 665 -3.24 -4.38 20.69
N SER A 666 -3.57 -5.42 19.92
CA SER A 666 -2.54 -6.37 19.47
C SER A 666 -1.55 -5.71 18.52
N LEU A 667 -0.27 -6.04 18.65
CA LEU A 667 0.82 -5.39 17.92
C LEU A 667 1.42 -6.28 16.83
N ASN A 668 1.73 -5.68 15.68
CA ASN A 668 2.62 -6.23 14.67
C ASN A 668 3.82 -5.28 14.52
N GLN A 669 5.03 -5.70 14.88
CA GLN A 669 6.21 -4.83 14.83
C GLN A 669 7.46 -5.56 14.31
N ILE A 670 8.16 -4.98 13.35
CA ILE A 670 9.44 -5.47 12.84
C ILE A 670 10.56 -4.55 13.34
N PHE A 671 11.49 -5.12 14.08
CA PHE A 671 12.76 -4.49 14.44
C PHE A 671 13.74 -4.62 13.29
N TYR A 672 14.17 -3.51 12.70
CA TYR A 672 15.01 -3.53 11.51
C TYR A 672 16.25 -2.65 11.65
N GLY A 673 17.32 -3.01 10.97
CA GLY A 673 18.53 -2.20 10.91
C GLY A 673 19.80 -3.01 10.62
N PRO A 674 20.98 -2.38 10.75
CA PRO A 674 22.26 -2.98 10.42
C PRO A 674 22.62 -4.23 11.26
N PRO A 675 23.60 -5.05 10.85
CA PRO A 675 23.98 -6.25 11.59
C PRO A 675 24.60 -5.92 12.96
N GLY A 676 24.26 -6.72 13.97
CA GLY A 676 24.82 -6.61 15.32
C GLY A 676 24.26 -5.49 16.20
N THR A 677 23.14 -4.87 15.83
CA THR A 677 22.48 -3.81 16.63
C THR A 677 21.59 -4.32 17.77
N GLY A 678 21.72 -5.60 18.14
CA GLY A 678 21.04 -6.17 19.30
C GLY A 678 19.57 -6.57 19.10
N LYS A 679 19.05 -6.63 17.86
CA LYS A 679 17.64 -6.95 17.55
C LYS A 679 17.11 -8.21 18.26
N THR A 680 17.73 -9.37 18.04
CA THR A 680 17.33 -10.65 18.65
C THR A 680 17.57 -10.67 20.17
N PHE A 681 18.57 -9.93 20.66
CA PHE A 681 18.81 -9.74 22.09
C PHE A 681 17.67 -8.95 22.75
N TYR A 682 17.21 -7.86 22.13
CA TYR A 682 16.08 -7.06 22.57
C TYR A 682 14.78 -7.89 22.66
N LEU A 683 14.52 -8.77 21.69
CA LEU A 683 13.37 -9.68 21.78
C LEU A 683 13.44 -10.56 23.04
N LYS A 684 14.60 -11.17 23.30
CA LYS A 684 14.82 -12.06 24.44
C LYS A 684 14.70 -11.31 25.78
N ASP A 685 15.46 -10.23 25.96
CA ASP A 685 15.59 -9.54 27.24
C ASP A 685 14.40 -8.62 27.57
N GLN A 686 13.74 -8.03 26.56
CA GLN A 686 12.73 -7.00 26.78
C GLN A 686 11.30 -7.45 26.46
N LEU A 687 11.11 -8.59 25.78
CA LEU A 687 9.79 -9.07 25.36
C LEU A 687 9.47 -10.48 25.85
N PHE A 688 10.38 -11.47 25.88
CA PHE A 688 10.01 -12.85 26.25
C PHE A 688 9.38 -12.96 27.66
N GLU A 689 9.90 -12.22 28.65
CA GLU A 689 9.35 -12.21 30.01
C GLU A 689 7.87 -11.75 30.04
N LYS A 690 7.46 -10.85 29.13
CA LYS A 690 6.08 -10.33 29.05
C LYS A 690 5.05 -11.38 28.61
N TYR A 691 5.51 -12.47 27.98
CA TYR A 691 4.68 -13.57 27.50
C TYR A 691 4.99 -14.88 28.25
N THR A 692 5.42 -14.76 29.51
CA THR A 692 5.83 -15.88 30.37
C THR A 692 5.09 -15.80 31.71
N SER A 693 4.62 -16.94 32.22
CA SER A 693 3.94 -17.06 33.53
C SER A 693 4.42 -18.27 34.32
N LEU A 694 4.04 -18.37 35.60
CA LEU A 694 4.29 -19.54 36.45
C LEU A 694 3.04 -20.45 36.49
N GLU A 695 3.21 -21.76 36.65
CA GLU A 695 2.08 -22.71 36.69
C GLU A 695 1.12 -22.46 37.85
N THR A 696 1.59 -21.90 38.98
CA THR A 696 0.76 -21.38 40.09
C THR A 696 -0.22 -20.26 39.71
N SER A 697 -0.13 -19.70 38.50
CA SER A 697 -1.12 -18.76 37.96
C SER A 697 -2.29 -19.43 37.24
N ILE A 698 -2.31 -20.77 37.09
CA ILE A 698 -3.35 -21.53 36.40
C ILE A 698 -4.36 -22.06 37.41
N THR A 699 -5.65 -21.91 37.12
CA THR A 699 -6.72 -22.48 37.93
C THR A 699 -6.95 -23.95 37.60
N GLU A 700 -7.52 -24.73 38.52
CA GLU A 700 -7.95 -26.12 38.32
C GLU A 700 -8.82 -26.28 37.04
N GLU A 701 -9.73 -25.34 36.81
CA GLU A 701 -10.56 -25.29 35.60
C GLU A 701 -9.75 -25.06 34.30
N GLN A 702 -8.73 -24.18 34.35
CA GLN A 702 -7.82 -23.96 33.21
C GLN A 702 -6.91 -25.16 32.97
N HIS A 703 -6.50 -25.88 34.03
CA HIS A 703 -5.77 -27.14 33.90
C HIS A 703 -6.65 -28.23 33.25
N PHE A 704 -7.88 -28.38 33.73
CA PHE A 704 -8.87 -29.30 33.16
C PHE A 704 -9.10 -29.03 31.67
N GLU A 705 -9.26 -27.76 31.27
CA GLU A 705 -9.35 -27.37 29.86
C GLU A 705 -8.12 -27.76 29.05
N ALA A 706 -6.91 -27.54 29.59
CA ALA A 706 -5.66 -27.89 28.93
C ALA A 706 -5.49 -29.41 28.75
N VAL A 707 -5.91 -30.22 29.72
CA VAL A 707 -5.89 -31.69 29.65
C VAL A 707 -6.93 -32.20 28.64
N VAL A 708 -8.19 -31.76 28.76
CA VAL A 708 -9.28 -32.16 27.85
C VAL A 708 -8.99 -31.76 26.40
N ASN A 709 -8.33 -30.62 26.17
CA ASN A 709 -7.94 -30.20 24.82
C ASN A 709 -6.98 -31.21 24.14
N LYS A 710 -6.05 -31.80 24.90
CA LYS A 710 -5.07 -32.80 24.41
C LYS A 710 -5.68 -34.18 24.15
N CYS A 711 -6.72 -34.56 24.87
CA CYS A 711 -7.34 -35.89 24.76
C CYS A 711 -8.06 -36.11 23.42
N SER A 712 -8.16 -37.36 22.96
CA SER A 712 -9.01 -37.76 21.82
C SER A 712 -10.50 -37.82 22.23
N TRP A 713 -11.41 -37.98 21.26
CA TRP A 713 -12.82 -38.22 21.59
C TRP A 713 -13.03 -39.54 22.32
N TRP A 714 -12.40 -40.64 21.88
CA TRP A 714 -12.52 -41.94 22.58
C TRP A 714 -11.95 -41.90 23.99
N GLN A 715 -10.85 -41.18 24.25
CA GLN A 715 -10.27 -41.04 25.60
C GLN A 715 -11.23 -40.30 26.55
N VAL A 716 -11.83 -39.21 26.08
CA VAL A 716 -12.83 -38.44 26.85
C VAL A 716 -14.10 -39.25 27.13
N ILE A 717 -14.54 -40.07 26.17
CA ILE A 717 -15.66 -41.01 26.36
C ILE A 717 -15.29 -42.11 27.36
N ALA A 718 -14.07 -42.64 27.27
CA ALA A 718 -13.59 -43.69 28.16
C ALA A 718 -13.51 -43.21 29.62
N ILE A 719 -12.93 -42.03 29.87
CA ILE A 719 -12.90 -41.44 31.21
C ILE A 719 -14.31 -41.13 31.72
N ALA A 720 -15.23 -40.68 30.85
CA ALA A 720 -16.63 -40.52 31.21
C ALA A 720 -17.34 -41.83 31.57
N LEU A 721 -16.98 -42.95 30.93
CA LEU A 721 -17.49 -44.27 31.29
C LEU A 721 -16.79 -44.88 32.50
N LEU A 722 -15.54 -44.53 32.83
CA LEU A 722 -14.93 -44.88 34.12
C LEU A 722 -15.68 -44.22 35.29
N ASP A 723 -16.13 -42.97 35.13
CA ASP A 723 -16.93 -42.27 36.14
C ASP A 723 -18.39 -42.78 36.22
N LEU A 724 -19.02 -43.08 35.07
CA LEU A 724 -20.42 -43.51 35.01
C LEU A 724 -20.64 -45.03 35.13
N ASN A 725 -19.61 -45.83 34.90
CA ASN A 725 -19.57 -47.30 34.80
C ASN A 725 -20.44 -47.86 33.65
N LYS A 726 -21.76 -47.62 33.69
CA LYS A 726 -22.76 -48.06 32.71
C LYS A 726 -23.73 -46.92 32.36
N ALA A 727 -23.74 -46.47 31.11
CA ALA A 727 -24.48 -45.27 30.70
C ALA A 727 -25.10 -45.37 29.29
N LYS A 728 -26.17 -44.60 29.04
CA LYS A 728 -26.66 -44.34 27.68
C LYS A 728 -25.89 -43.18 27.06
N VAL A 729 -25.96 -43.06 25.72
CA VAL A 729 -25.32 -41.97 24.96
C VAL A 729 -25.82 -40.58 25.38
N SER A 730 -27.01 -40.47 25.97
CA SER A 730 -27.50 -39.25 26.63
C SER A 730 -26.64 -38.85 27.82
N ASP A 731 -26.35 -39.81 28.69
CA ASP A 731 -25.76 -39.59 30.00
C ASP A 731 -24.24 -39.38 29.85
N ILE A 732 -23.62 -40.13 28.93
CA ILE A 732 -22.24 -39.89 28.45
C ILE A 732 -22.12 -38.48 27.86
N PHE A 733 -23.10 -38.04 27.05
CA PHE A 733 -23.07 -36.69 26.47
C PHE A 733 -23.13 -35.59 27.54
N GLU A 734 -23.87 -35.79 28.63
CA GLU A 734 -24.01 -34.82 29.72
C GLU A 734 -22.81 -34.78 30.70
N HIS A 735 -21.86 -35.72 30.58
CA HIS A 735 -20.72 -35.82 31.50
C HIS A 735 -19.71 -34.66 31.39
N LYS A 736 -19.07 -34.27 32.53
CA LYS A 736 -18.16 -33.10 32.63
C LYS A 736 -17.07 -33.09 31.55
N TRP A 737 -16.42 -34.23 31.35
CA TRP A 737 -15.35 -34.43 30.37
C TRP A 737 -15.86 -34.26 28.92
N VAL A 738 -17.01 -34.86 28.60
CA VAL A 738 -17.60 -34.84 27.25
C VAL A 738 -18.18 -33.48 26.90
N GLN A 739 -18.86 -32.82 27.84
CA GLN A 739 -19.32 -31.43 27.70
C GLN A 739 -18.15 -30.46 27.51
N LYS A 740 -17.06 -30.62 28.27
CA LYS A 740 -15.88 -29.76 28.10
C LYS A 740 -15.18 -30.00 26.75
N LYS A 741 -15.07 -31.26 26.31
CA LYS A 741 -14.52 -31.58 24.98
C LYS A 741 -15.40 -31.04 23.86
N ALA A 742 -16.72 -31.11 24.02
CA ALA A 742 -17.69 -30.50 23.12
C ALA A 742 -17.48 -28.99 23.01
N SER A 743 -17.41 -28.24 24.13
CA SER A 743 -17.20 -26.78 24.11
C SER A 743 -15.86 -26.35 23.52
N LEU A 744 -14.81 -27.17 23.65
CA LEU A 744 -13.49 -26.93 23.06
C LEU A 744 -13.41 -27.35 21.58
N SER A 745 -14.40 -28.08 21.07
CA SER A 745 -14.44 -28.55 19.68
C SER A 745 -15.33 -27.66 18.81
N ASN A 746 -14.89 -27.32 17.59
CA ASN A 746 -15.72 -26.64 16.59
C ASN A 746 -16.76 -27.61 15.94
N SER A 747 -17.18 -28.72 16.60
CA SER A 747 -17.99 -29.76 15.96
C SER A 747 -19.49 -29.59 16.23
N ASN A 748 -20.27 -29.38 15.16
CA ASN A 748 -21.74 -29.32 15.22
C ASN A 748 -22.40 -30.72 15.32
N THR A 749 -21.63 -31.82 15.31
CA THR A 749 -22.13 -33.20 15.20
C THR A 749 -21.62 -34.13 16.30
N ILE A 750 -21.61 -33.65 17.55
CA ILE A 750 -21.09 -34.37 18.73
C ILE A 750 -21.76 -35.76 18.91
N ARG A 751 -23.10 -35.86 18.86
CA ARG A 751 -23.79 -37.15 19.08
C ARG A 751 -23.43 -38.23 18.04
N PRO A 752 -23.38 -37.94 16.72
CA PRO A 752 -22.76 -38.82 15.74
C PRO A 752 -21.30 -39.19 16.04
N THR A 753 -20.47 -38.25 16.49
CA THR A 753 -19.07 -38.53 16.88
C THR A 753 -18.98 -39.51 18.05
N LEU A 754 -19.76 -39.29 19.13
CA LEU A 754 -19.85 -40.21 20.27
C LEU A 754 -20.27 -41.62 19.81
N TRP A 755 -21.32 -41.71 18.98
CA TRP A 755 -21.84 -42.97 18.49
C TRP A 755 -20.86 -43.72 17.56
N GLY A 756 -20.09 -42.99 16.74
CA GLY A 756 -19.03 -43.55 15.91
C GLY A 756 -17.86 -44.10 16.74
N GLN A 757 -17.36 -43.32 17.70
CA GLN A 757 -16.22 -43.70 18.56
C GLN A 757 -16.56 -44.87 19.49
N LEU A 758 -17.75 -44.88 20.10
CA LEU A 758 -18.20 -46.00 20.93
C LEU A 758 -18.21 -47.33 20.14
N GLN A 759 -18.62 -47.31 18.86
CA GLN A 759 -18.67 -48.49 18.00
C GLN A 759 -17.33 -48.88 17.35
N SER A 760 -16.43 -47.93 17.08
CA SER A 760 -15.11 -48.26 16.54
C SER A 760 -14.23 -48.92 17.60
N HIS A 761 -14.39 -48.51 18.87
CA HIS A 761 -13.64 -49.02 20.03
C HIS A 761 -14.40 -50.09 20.85
N THR A 762 -15.45 -50.71 20.29
CA THR A 762 -16.13 -51.86 20.92
C THR A 762 -15.34 -53.14 20.75
N VAL A 763 -15.37 -54.06 21.71
CA VAL A 763 -14.87 -55.44 21.53
C VAL A 763 -15.48 -56.15 20.30
N ASN A 764 -14.77 -57.12 19.74
CA ASN A 764 -15.18 -57.82 18.52
C ASN A 764 -16.35 -58.79 18.77
N GLU A 765 -16.42 -59.30 19.99
CA GLU A 765 -17.35 -60.32 20.49
C GLU A 765 -18.74 -59.73 20.78
N CYS A 766 -18.87 -58.40 20.82
CA CYS A 766 -20.11 -57.71 21.16
C CYS A 766 -21.16 -57.82 20.02
N GLU A 767 -22.11 -58.76 20.19
CA GLU A 767 -23.21 -59.04 19.25
C GLU A 767 -24.07 -57.81 18.90
N PHE A 768 -24.11 -56.80 19.78
CA PHE A 768 -24.97 -55.61 19.66
C PHE A 768 -24.37 -54.45 18.83
N VAL A 769 -23.15 -54.61 18.28
CA VAL A 769 -22.47 -53.61 17.43
C VAL A 769 -22.10 -54.19 16.05
N LYS A 770 -22.88 -53.83 15.03
CA LYS A 770 -22.79 -54.34 13.66
C LYS A 770 -21.72 -53.69 12.76
N VAL A 771 -21.02 -52.67 13.25
CA VAL A 771 -19.88 -52.09 12.54
C VAL A 771 -18.79 -53.17 12.44
N THR A 772 -18.13 -53.33 11.29
CA THR A 772 -17.06 -54.33 11.11
C THR A 772 -15.65 -53.74 11.17
N ASN A 773 -15.50 -52.45 10.86
CA ASN A 773 -14.22 -51.76 10.95
C ASN A 773 -14.00 -51.25 12.39
N ARG A 774 -13.08 -51.87 13.12
CA ARG A 774 -12.73 -51.58 14.52
C ARG A 774 -11.38 -50.86 14.61
N GLN A 775 -11.20 -50.09 15.67
CA GLN A 775 -9.99 -49.31 15.94
C GLN A 775 -9.52 -49.60 17.37
N GLN A 776 -8.26 -49.96 17.54
CA GLN A 776 -7.66 -50.11 18.87
C GLN A 776 -7.56 -48.74 19.58
N PRO A 777 -7.72 -48.68 20.92
CA PRO A 777 -7.97 -49.81 21.83
C PRO A 777 -9.43 -50.28 21.76
N LEU A 778 -9.69 -51.57 21.91
CA LEU A 778 -11.04 -52.12 22.09
C LEU A 778 -11.33 -52.24 23.59
N ILE A 779 -12.17 -51.35 24.11
CA ILE A 779 -12.41 -51.17 25.56
C ILE A 779 -13.88 -50.96 25.91
N PHE A 780 -14.77 -50.85 24.92
CA PHE A 780 -16.21 -50.67 25.15
C PHE A 780 -17.00 -51.96 24.91
N GLU A 781 -18.07 -52.13 25.68
CA GLU A 781 -19.12 -53.10 25.41
C GLU A 781 -20.48 -52.39 25.30
N LYS A 782 -21.40 -52.98 24.54
CA LYS A 782 -22.77 -52.50 24.39
C LYS A 782 -23.74 -53.61 24.75
N THR A 783 -24.70 -53.31 25.63
CA THR A 783 -25.76 -54.23 26.06
C THR A 783 -26.98 -54.21 25.15
N GLU A 784 -27.85 -55.23 25.29
CA GLU A 784 -29.14 -55.34 24.59
C GLU A 784 -30.02 -54.08 24.78
N ASP A 785 -30.12 -53.59 26.02
CA ASP A 785 -30.85 -52.36 26.40
C ASP A 785 -30.19 -51.05 25.91
N SER A 786 -29.14 -51.15 25.07
CA SER A 786 -28.38 -50.03 24.49
C SER A 786 -27.69 -49.11 25.51
N TYR A 787 -27.32 -49.65 26.68
CA TYR A 787 -26.29 -49.06 27.53
C TYR A 787 -24.90 -49.44 27.02
N TRP A 788 -23.95 -48.55 27.24
CA TRP A 788 -22.53 -48.72 27.01
C TRP A 788 -21.80 -48.87 28.34
N GLU A 789 -20.84 -49.77 28.36
CA GLU A 789 -19.99 -50.10 29.51
C GLU A 789 -18.53 -50.01 29.07
N ILE A 790 -17.63 -49.73 30.02
CA ILE A 790 -16.19 -49.79 29.80
C ILE A 790 -15.61 -51.01 30.52
N LEU A 791 -14.76 -51.75 29.82
CA LEU A 791 -14.17 -52.98 30.34
C LEU A 791 -12.85 -52.62 31.04
N GLU A 792 -12.93 -52.38 32.35
CA GLU A 792 -11.78 -51.91 33.16
C GLU A 792 -10.54 -52.82 33.03
N GLU A 793 -10.69 -54.14 32.91
CA GLU A 793 -9.55 -55.06 32.69
C GLU A 793 -8.80 -54.70 31.39
N GLN A 794 -9.52 -54.39 30.31
CA GLN A 794 -8.94 -54.00 29.01
C GLN A 794 -8.36 -52.58 29.05
N VAL A 795 -8.92 -51.67 29.87
CA VAL A 795 -8.33 -50.34 30.10
C VAL A 795 -6.98 -50.48 30.80
N ASN A 796 -6.90 -51.29 31.85
CA ASN A 796 -5.67 -51.53 32.60
C ASN A 796 -4.58 -52.21 31.76
N GLU A 797 -4.95 -53.10 30.83
CA GLU A 797 -4.00 -53.80 29.95
C GLU A 797 -3.56 -52.96 28.74
N LEU A 798 -4.50 -52.27 28.07
CA LEU A 798 -4.25 -51.63 26.77
C LEU A 798 -3.90 -50.14 26.86
N VAL A 799 -4.50 -49.40 27.80
CA VAL A 799 -4.41 -47.93 27.90
C VAL A 799 -4.48 -47.43 29.36
N PRO A 800 -3.57 -47.89 30.25
CA PRO A 800 -3.57 -47.51 31.66
C PRO A 800 -3.40 -45.99 31.88
N GLU A 801 -2.82 -45.26 30.92
CA GLU A 801 -2.63 -43.81 30.97
C GLU A 801 -3.96 -43.02 31.05
N LEU A 802 -5.11 -43.65 30.78
CA LEU A 802 -6.42 -43.05 31.04
C LEU A 802 -6.63 -42.73 32.52
N TYR A 803 -6.10 -43.55 33.43
CA TYR A 803 -6.15 -43.28 34.87
C TYR A 803 -5.25 -42.11 35.25
N ASP A 804 -4.04 -42.01 34.69
CA ASP A 804 -3.12 -40.88 34.92
C ASP A 804 -3.72 -39.55 34.41
N ILE A 805 -4.37 -39.57 33.24
CA ILE A 805 -5.08 -38.42 32.67
C ILE A 805 -6.23 -37.99 33.60
N LYS A 806 -7.00 -38.94 34.12
CA LYS A 806 -8.07 -38.67 35.09
C LYS A 806 -7.54 -38.09 36.40
N ASP A 807 -6.50 -38.70 36.95
CA ASP A 807 -5.87 -38.31 38.22
C ASP A 807 -5.26 -36.90 38.15
N SER A 808 -4.59 -36.56 37.03
CA SER A 808 -3.99 -35.23 36.80
C SER A 808 -4.99 -34.07 36.92
N VAL A 809 -6.27 -34.33 36.64
CA VAL A 809 -7.36 -33.35 36.77
C VAL A 809 -8.01 -33.40 38.15
N GLU A 810 -8.18 -34.58 38.73
CA GLU A 810 -8.88 -34.75 40.02
C GLU A 810 -7.98 -34.47 41.24
N ASN A 811 -6.66 -34.52 41.07
CA ASN A 811 -5.62 -34.25 42.06
C ASN A 811 -4.61 -33.18 41.57
N TYR A 812 -5.08 -32.11 40.94
CA TYR A 812 -4.22 -31.03 40.42
C TYR A 812 -3.47 -30.27 41.54
N ASP A 813 -2.13 -30.39 41.53
CA ASP A 813 -1.21 -29.64 42.41
C ASP A 813 -0.21 -28.83 41.55
N PRO A 814 -0.30 -27.49 41.50
CA PRO A 814 0.52 -26.65 40.61
C PRO A 814 1.95 -26.45 41.11
N ASP A 815 2.94 -26.76 40.25
CA ASP A 815 4.36 -26.56 40.56
C ASP A 815 4.71 -25.04 40.64
N PRO A 816 5.25 -24.55 41.77
CA PRO A 816 5.61 -23.14 41.93
C PRO A 816 6.75 -22.66 41.03
N ASP A 817 7.66 -23.54 40.61
CA ASP A 817 8.87 -23.18 39.87
C ASP A 817 8.74 -23.39 38.35
N LYS A 818 7.63 -23.99 37.89
CA LYS A 818 7.44 -24.35 36.49
C LYS A 818 6.96 -23.16 35.64
N ILE A 819 7.76 -22.85 34.62
CA ILE A 819 7.56 -21.72 33.72
C ILE A 819 6.72 -22.11 32.49
N ILE A 820 5.68 -21.33 32.20
CA ILE A 820 4.76 -21.49 31.08
C ILE A 820 4.98 -20.36 30.07
N LYS A 821 5.26 -20.73 28.82
CA LYS A 821 5.50 -19.80 27.71
C LYS A 821 4.25 -19.62 26.86
N HIS A 822 3.77 -18.38 26.79
CA HIS A 822 2.71 -17.94 25.88
C HIS A 822 3.29 -17.43 24.55
N PHE A 823 4.51 -17.86 24.18
CA PHE A 823 5.14 -17.47 22.93
C PHE A 823 5.88 -18.62 22.25
N ASP A 824 6.04 -18.49 20.93
CA ASP A 824 6.95 -19.30 20.11
C ASP A 824 7.98 -18.41 19.42
N PHE A 825 9.19 -18.93 19.21
CA PHE A 825 10.28 -18.27 18.48
C PHE A 825 10.68 -19.14 17.27
N VAL A 826 10.73 -18.54 16.09
CA VAL A 826 11.09 -19.19 14.82
C VAL A 826 12.05 -18.31 14.03
N THR A 827 12.83 -18.92 13.11
CA THR A 827 13.76 -18.20 12.23
C THR A 827 13.42 -18.52 10.78
N PHE A 828 13.12 -17.50 9.99
CA PHE A 828 12.80 -17.68 8.57
C PHE A 828 14.08 -17.93 7.75
N HIS A 829 13.95 -18.79 6.76
CA HIS A 829 15.01 -19.19 5.83
C HIS A 829 14.39 -19.63 4.52
N GLN A 830 15.18 -19.75 3.45
CA GLN A 830 14.68 -19.97 2.08
C GLN A 830 13.84 -21.25 1.90
N SER A 831 14.00 -22.25 2.77
CA SER A 831 13.23 -23.51 2.74
C SER A 831 12.06 -23.55 3.71
N PHE A 832 11.86 -22.52 4.54
CA PHE A 832 10.73 -22.45 5.47
C PHE A 832 9.46 -22.12 4.68
N ALA A 833 8.43 -22.98 4.78
CA ALA A 833 7.26 -22.91 3.91
C ALA A 833 5.95 -22.65 4.67
N TYR A 834 4.86 -22.51 3.91
CA TYR A 834 3.51 -22.39 4.47
C TYR A 834 3.16 -23.61 5.33
N GLU A 835 3.62 -24.80 4.91
CA GLU A 835 3.36 -26.10 5.54
C GLU A 835 3.91 -26.20 6.96
N ASP A 836 5.04 -25.54 7.25
CA ASP A 836 5.67 -25.48 8.57
C ASP A 836 5.02 -24.42 9.47
N PHE A 837 4.50 -23.35 8.86
CA PHE A 837 3.99 -22.19 9.57
C PHE A 837 2.50 -22.32 9.91
N ILE A 838 1.67 -22.73 8.95
CA ILE A 838 0.20 -22.71 9.05
C ILE A 838 -0.38 -24.12 9.13
N GLU A 839 -0.29 -24.92 8.06
CA GLU A 839 -0.68 -26.33 8.05
C GLU A 839 -0.12 -27.02 6.79
N GLY A 840 0.24 -28.30 6.89
CA GLY A 840 0.81 -29.05 5.79
C GLY A 840 0.48 -30.54 5.83
N ILE A 841 0.53 -31.18 4.66
CA ILE A 841 0.34 -32.63 4.54
C ILE A 841 1.66 -33.33 4.90
N LYS A 842 1.61 -34.25 5.87
CA LYS A 842 2.76 -35.07 6.28
C LYS A 842 2.45 -36.57 6.23
N PRO A 843 3.43 -37.42 5.89
CA PRO A 843 3.25 -38.87 5.90
C PRO A 843 3.13 -39.40 7.33
N ILE A 844 2.24 -40.37 7.51
CA ILE A 844 2.13 -41.18 8.72
C ILE A 844 3.14 -42.33 8.58
N ILE A 845 4.18 -42.34 9.40
CA ILE A 845 5.10 -43.48 9.49
C ILE A 845 4.43 -44.52 10.40
N PRO A 846 4.08 -45.73 9.90
CA PRO A 846 3.57 -46.78 10.76
C PRO A 846 4.65 -47.18 11.77
N ALA A 847 4.29 -47.36 13.04
CA ALA A 847 5.21 -47.94 14.02
C ALA A 847 5.59 -49.35 13.55
N ILE A 848 6.88 -49.57 13.31
CA ILE A 848 7.43 -50.88 12.99
C ILE A 848 7.67 -51.59 14.31
N ASP A 849 6.66 -52.30 14.79
CA ASP A 849 6.82 -53.32 15.80
C ASP A 849 6.02 -54.57 15.39
N THR A 850 6.62 -55.72 15.66
CA THR A 850 6.27 -57.08 15.19
C THR A 850 6.38 -57.34 13.68
N GLU A 851 7.26 -58.30 13.37
CA GLU A 851 7.30 -59.00 12.08
C GLU A 851 5.97 -59.75 11.87
N LEU A 852 5.50 -59.83 10.61
CA LEU A 852 4.21 -60.39 10.14
C LEU A 852 3.04 -59.39 10.11
N GLU A 853 2.94 -58.59 9.04
CA GLU A 853 1.80 -58.63 8.09
C GLU A 853 2.00 -57.65 6.91
N GLU A 854 1.15 -57.77 5.89
CA GLU A 854 1.32 -57.14 4.57
C GLU A 854 1.21 -55.60 4.60
N THR A 855 1.89 -54.97 3.64
CA THR A 855 1.91 -53.54 3.29
C THR A 855 0.75 -52.69 3.86
N LYS A 856 0.99 -51.99 4.97
CA LYS A 856 0.18 -50.82 5.34
C LYS A 856 0.49 -49.68 4.38
N ASP A 857 -0.54 -49.21 3.66
CA ASP A 857 -0.44 -48.07 2.75
C ASP A 857 0.12 -46.82 3.45
N LEU A 858 0.88 -46.02 2.70
CA LEU A 858 1.45 -44.76 3.18
C LEU A 858 0.33 -43.72 3.39
N GLY A 859 -0.17 -43.64 4.61
CA GLY A 859 -1.17 -42.65 5.00
C GLY A 859 -0.61 -41.23 5.03
N TYR A 860 -1.46 -40.24 4.75
CA TYR A 860 -1.14 -38.83 4.89
C TYR A 860 -2.07 -38.18 5.91
N THR A 861 -1.52 -37.32 6.79
CA THR A 861 -2.27 -36.52 7.75
C THR A 861 -1.99 -35.03 7.52
N ILE A 862 -2.88 -34.16 8.00
CA ILE A 862 -2.68 -32.71 7.96
C ILE A 862 -2.21 -32.30 9.35
N GLU A 863 -0.99 -31.78 9.45
CA GLU A 863 -0.43 -31.27 10.70
C GLU A 863 -0.50 -29.75 10.74
N ASP A 864 -0.89 -29.19 11.89
CA ASP A 864 -0.89 -27.74 12.12
C ASP A 864 0.54 -27.22 12.27
N GLY A 865 0.86 -26.12 11.58
CA GLY A 865 2.13 -25.41 11.70
C GLY A 865 2.25 -24.56 12.96
N VAL A 866 3.43 -23.97 13.19
CA VAL A 866 3.76 -23.26 14.45
C VAL A 866 2.79 -22.10 14.74
N PHE A 867 2.50 -21.25 13.75
CA PHE A 867 1.62 -20.10 13.91
C PHE A 867 0.16 -20.51 14.18
N LYS A 868 -0.31 -21.59 13.55
CA LYS A 868 -1.66 -22.12 13.76
C LYS A 868 -1.82 -22.78 15.14
N LYS A 869 -0.82 -23.54 15.59
CA LYS A 869 -0.74 -24.11 16.95
C LYS A 869 -0.78 -23.00 18.00
N LEU A 870 0.03 -21.96 17.84
CA LEU A 870 0.03 -20.79 18.74
C LEU A 870 -1.29 -20.02 18.72
N SER A 871 -1.86 -19.77 17.53
CA SER A 871 -3.16 -19.11 17.38
C SER A 871 -4.29 -19.92 18.04
N THR A 872 -4.23 -21.25 18.01
CA THR A 872 -5.20 -22.09 18.73
C THR A 872 -5.05 -21.98 20.25
N ARG A 873 -3.81 -21.90 20.76
CA ARG A 873 -3.56 -21.61 22.19
C ARG A 873 -4.13 -20.24 22.58
N ALA A 874 -3.78 -19.19 21.85
CA ALA A 874 -4.26 -17.83 22.11
C ALA A 874 -5.80 -17.70 22.01
N LYS A 875 -6.44 -18.37 21.06
CA LYS A 875 -7.91 -18.41 20.92
C LYS A 875 -8.60 -19.00 22.16
N ASN A 876 -8.00 -20.03 22.75
CA ASN A 876 -8.57 -20.76 23.88
C ASN A 876 -8.26 -20.10 25.24
N ASP A 877 -7.29 -19.18 25.29
CA ASP A 877 -6.87 -18.43 26.47
C ASP A 877 -6.94 -16.91 26.20
N PRO A 878 -8.16 -16.35 26.02
CA PRO A 878 -8.35 -14.96 25.60
C PRO A 878 -7.94 -13.92 26.66
N ASP A 879 -7.76 -14.36 27.92
CA ASP A 879 -7.41 -13.52 29.06
C ASP A 879 -5.88 -13.33 29.24
N ARG A 880 -5.06 -13.97 28.39
CA ARG A 880 -3.61 -13.77 28.37
C ARG A 880 -3.15 -13.32 26.99
N LYS A 881 -2.09 -12.51 26.95
CA LYS A 881 -1.41 -12.18 25.69
C LYS A 881 -0.46 -13.30 25.27
N TYR A 882 -0.43 -13.56 23.97
CA TYR A 882 0.49 -14.48 23.31
C TYR A 882 1.38 -13.71 22.32
N ALA A 883 2.53 -14.26 21.95
CA ALA A 883 3.40 -13.66 20.93
C ALA A 883 4.06 -14.69 20.01
N ILE A 884 4.25 -14.36 18.73
CA ILE A 884 5.23 -15.04 17.89
C ILE A 884 6.41 -14.12 17.59
N PHE A 885 7.61 -14.67 17.70
CA PHE A 885 8.86 -14.00 17.39
C PHE A 885 9.48 -14.65 16.14
N ILE A 886 9.66 -13.86 15.08
CA ILE A 886 10.14 -14.30 13.76
C ILE A 886 11.49 -13.63 13.49
N ASP A 887 12.57 -14.35 13.73
CA ASP A 887 13.93 -13.87 13.48
C ASP A 887 14.24 -13.97 11.97
N GLU A 888 14.99 -13.00 11.44
CA GLU A 888 15.38 -12.91 10.03
C GLU A 888 14.18 -13.00 9.05
N ILE A 889 13.09 -12.26 9.34
CA ILE A 889 11.79 -12.39 8.66
C ILE A 889 11.89 -12.26 7.14
N ASN A 890 12.85 -11.50 6.60
CA ASN A 890 13.03 -11.32 5.17
C ASN A 890 13.77 -12.47 4.46
N ARG A 891 14.42 -13.39 5.18
CA ARG A 891 15.22 -14.51 4.60
C ARG A 891 14.41 -15.68 4.03
N GLY A 892 13.09 -15.66 4.18
CA GLY A 892 12.15 -16.57 3.52
C GLY A 892 11.10 -15.80 2.73
N ASN A 893 10.39 -16.47 1.82
CA ASN A 893 9.34 -15.82 1.03
C ASN A 893 8.10 -15.52 1.88
N VAL A 894 8.09 -14.35 2.51
CA VAL A 894 7.10 -13.98 3.53
C VAL A 894 5.68 -14.01 2.99
N SER A 895 5.47 -13.63 1.73
CA SER A 895 4.16 -13.68 1.08
C SER A 895 3.66 -15.13 0.90
N ALA A 896 4.54 -16.07 0.55
CA ALA A 896 4.19 -17.49 0.47
C ALA A 896 3.99 -18.13 1.85
N ILE A 897 4.87 -17.84 2.83
CA ILE A 897 4.81 -18.42 4.18
C ILE A 897 3.55 -17.99 4.93
N PHE A 898 3.16 -16.72 4.85
CA PHE A 898 1.91 -16.25 5.45
C PHE A 898 0.67 -16.59 4.59
N GLY A 899 0.84 -16.78 3.28
CA GLY A 899 -0.25 -17.09 2.35
C GLY A 899 -1.45 -16.15 2.53
N GLU A 900 -2.63 -16.74 2.65
CA GLU A 900 -3.89 -16.05 2.89
C GLU A 900 -3.98 -15.30 4.24
N LEU A 901 -3.13 -15.63 5.23
CA LEU A 901 -3.07 -14.92 6.52
C LEU A 901 -2.55 -13.49 6.41
N ILE A 902 -1.94 -13.12 5.28
CA ILE A 902 -1.53 -11.75 4.99
C ILE A 902 -2.66 -10.74 5.26
N THR A 903 -3.94 -11.14 5.12
CA THR A 903 -5.08 -10.29 5.45
C THR A 903 -5.51 -10.39 6.92
N LEU A 904 -5.43 -11.57 7.54
CA LEU A 904 -5.86 -11.80 8.92
C LEU A 904 -4.90 -11.27 9.99
N ILE A 905 -3.64 -11.03 9.65
CA ILE A 905 -2.70 -10.40 10.59
C ILE A 905 -3.04 -8.92 10.85
N GLU A 906 -3.88 -8.27 10.04
CA GLU A 906 -4.35 -6.88 10.29
C GLU A 906 -5.13 -6.80 11.60
N ILE A 907 -4.79 -5.83 12.45
CA ILE A 907 -5.26 -5.71 13.84
C ILE A 907 -6.80 -5.64 13.92
N ASP A 908 -7.43 -4.90 13.00
CA ASP A 908 -8.87 -4.72 12.95
C ASP A 908 -9.63 -5.95 12.45
N LYS A 909 -8.95 -6.90 11.79
CA LYS A 909 -9.51 -8.12 11.19
C LYS A 909 -9.37 -9.37 12.07
N ARG A 910 -8.71 -9.25 13.22
CA ARG A 910 -8.54 -10.34 14.18
C ARG A 910 -9.84 -10.71 14.89
N LYS A 911 -9.89 -11.93 15.43
CA LYS A 911 -11.02 -12.40 16.22
C LYS A 911 -11.22 -11.53 17.46
N GLY A 912 -12.39 -10.94 17.63
CA GLY A 912 -12.73 -9.94 18.66
C GLY A 912 -12.51 -8.47 18.27
N ALA A 913 -11.98 -8.21 17.08
CA ALA A 913 -11.78 -6.86 16.54
C ALA A 913 -12.97 -6.36 15.70
N LYS A 914 -12.92 -5.09 15.28
CA LYS A 914 -14.06 -4.37 14.68
C LYS A 914 -14.53 -4.95 13.34
N ASN A 915 -13.58 -5.44 12.54
CA ASN A 915 -13.78 -5.99 11.21
C ASN A 915 -13.39 -7.48 11.19
N GLU A 916 -13.67 -8.22 12.28
CA GLU A 916 -13.32 -9.64 12.46
C GLU A 916 -13.53 -10.44 11.17
N MET A 917 -12.47 -11.14 10.77
CA MET A 917 -12.42 -11.94 9.56
C MET A 917 -11.90 -13.33 9.88
N SER A 918 -12.47 -14.31 9.20
CA SER A 918 -12.01 -15.69 9.14
C SER A 918 -11.87 -16.11 7.68
N ILE A 919 -11.09 -17.16 7.45
CA ILE A 919 -10.87 -17.75 6.13
C ILE A 919 -10.88 -19.27 6.25
N ILE A 920 -11.08 -19.96 5.14
CA ILE A 920 -11.01 -21.43 5.07
C ILE A 920 -9.60 -21.82 4.64
N LEU A 921 -8.87 -22.55 5.48
CA LEU A 921 -7.50 -22.98 5.17
C LEU A 921 -7.48 -24.03 4.03
N PRO A 922 -6.46 -24.00 3.14
CA PRO A 922 -6.43 -24.78 1.91
C PRO A 922 -6.25 -26.28 2.12
N TYR A 923 -5.57 -26.76 3.17
CA TYR A 923 -5.37 -28.19 3.37
C TYR A 923 -6.50 -28.80 4.20
N SER A 924 -6.71 -28.32 5.43
CA SER A 924 -7.69 -28.88 6.37
C SER A 924 -9.14 -28.53 6.05
N LYS A 925 -9.38 -27.54 5.18
CA LYS A 925 -10.70 -26.97 4.85
C LYS A 925 -11.46 -26.47 6.08
N LYS A 926 -10.75 -26.16 7.17
CA LYS A 926 -11.32 -25.61 8.41
C LYS A 926 -11.25 -24.09 8.40
N GLU A 927 -12.25 -23.47 9.02
CA GLU A 927 -12.25 -22.04 9.30
C GLU A 927 -11.16 -21.68 10.32
N PHE A 928 -10.39 -20.63 10.02
CA PHE A 928 -9.33 -20.09 10.86
C PHE A 928 -9.42 -18.56 10.94
N SER A 929 -9.15 -18.02 12.13
CA SER A 929 -9.00 -16.59 12.38
C SER A 929 -7.88 -16.32 13.39
N VAL A 930 -7.16 -15.22 13.19
CA VAL A 930 -6.06 -14.81 14.08
C VAL A 930 -6.63 -14.14 15.33
N PRO A 931 -6.30 -14.58 16.56
CA PRO A 931 -6.82 -13.98 17.79
C PRO A 931 -6.32 -12.55 18.05
N SER A 932 -7.17 -11.70 18.65
CA SER A 932 -6.81 -10.32 19.04
C SER A 932 -5.91 -10.22 20.28
N ASN A 933 -5.53 -11.34 20.91
CA ASN A 933 -4.55 -11.42 21.98
C ASN A 933 -3.17 -11.94 21.51
N LEU A 934 -2.95 -12.14 20.21
CA LEU A 934 -1.68 -12.59 19.63
C LEU A 934 -0.87 -11.43 19.04
N ASP A 935 0.29 -11.11 19.59
CA ASP A 935 1.24 -10.13 19.03
C ASP A 935 2.24 -10.81 18.06
N ILE A 936 2.72 -10.09 17.04
CA ILE A 936 3.68 -10.59 16.04
C ILE A 936 4.91 -9.68 16.01
N TYR A 937 6.07 -10.22 16.35
CA TYR A 937 7.35 -9.52 16.33
C TYR A 937 8.29 -10.13 15.29
N GLY A 938 8.92 -9.29 14.48
CA GLY A 938 9.94 -9.72 13.50
C GLY A 938 11.30 -9.06 13.72
N THR A 939 12.38 -9.68 13.28
CA THR A 939 13.70 -9.02 13.10
C THR A 939 14.08 -8.99 11.62
N MET A 940 14.79 -7.93 11.19
CA MET A 940 15.21 -7.75 9.79
C MET A 940 16.59 -7.08 9.72
N ASN A 941 17.53 -7.65 8.96
CA ASN A 941 18.78 -6.98 8.61
C ASN A 941 18.59 -6.14 7.34
N THR A 942 19.15 -4.93 7.30
CA THR A 942 19.04 -4.04 6.12
C THR A 942 20.21 -4.11 5.14
N ALA A 943 21.38 -4.56 5.58
CA ALA A 943 22.58 -4.70 4.74
C ALA A 943 22.59 -5.94 3.83
N ASP A 944 21.80 -6.97 4.15
CA ASP A 944 21.85 -8.28 3.47
C ASP A 944 21.27 -8.20 2.04
N ARG A 945 22.15 -8.19 1.03
CA ARG A 945 21.76 -8.07 -0.39
C ARG A 945 21.11 -9.33 -0.98
N SER A 946 21.23 -10.47 -0.32
CA SER A 946 20.78 -11.79 -0.82
C SER A 946 19.33 -12.13 -0.44
N VAL A 947 18.52 -11.12 -0.12
CA VAL A 947 17.29 -11.30 0.66
C VAL A 947 16.08 -10.74 -0.06
N GLU A 948 14.94 -11.43 0.02
CA GLU A 948 13.72 -11.02 -0.66
C GLU A 948 13.20 -9.70 -0.08
N ALA A 949 12.88 -8.75 -0.96
CA ALA A 949 12.31 -7.47 -0.55
C ALA A 949 10.88 -7.69 -0.02
N LEU A 950 10.65 -7.33 1.25
CA LEU A 950 9.35 -7.46 1.89
C LEU A 950 8.27 -6.72 1.09
N ASP A 951 7.21 -7.44 0.69
CA ASP A 951 6.11 -6.90 -0.11
C ASP A 951 5.50 -5.65 0.56
N THR A 952 5.19 -4.64 -0.25
CA THR A 952 4.35 -3.48 0.11
C THR A 952 3.08 -3.85 0.88
N ALA A 953 2.45 -4.98 0.55
CA ALA A 953 1.26 -5.51 1.20
C ALA A 953 1.54 -6.03 2.62
N LEU A 954 2.73 -6.56 2.90
CA LEU A 954 3.16 -6.89 4.26
C LEU A 954 3.63 -5.63 4.99
N ARG A 955 4.39 -4.75 4.32
CA ARG A 955 4.94 -3.52 4.90
C ARG A 955 3.88 -2.57 5.46
N ARG A 956 2.65 -2.57 4.94
CA ARG A 956 1.52 -1.78 5.49
C ARG A 956 0.86 -2.39 6.75
N ARG A 957 1.29 -3.59 7.18
CA ARG A 957 0.65 -4.40 8.24
C ARG A 957 1.53 -4.63 9.47
N PHE A 958 2.77 -4.15 9.41
CA PHE A 958 3.73 -4.12 10.51
C PHE A 958 4.17 -2.68 10.75
N GLU A 959 4.35 -2.32 12.02
CA GLU A 959 5.10 -1.14 12.42
C GLU A 959 6.61 -1.42 12.26
N PHE A 960 7.38 -0.49 11.70
CA PHE A 960 8.81 -0.65 11.48
C PHE A 960 9.61 0.16 12.50
N LYS A 961 10.21 -0.52 13.47
CA LYS A 961 11.03 0.10 14.51
C LYS A 961 12.51 -0.07 14.19
N GLU A 962 13.16 1.05 13.89
CA GLU A 962 14.57 1.08 13.52
C GLU A 962 15.48 0.84 14.74
N MET A 963 16.52 0.02 14.56
CA MET A 963 17.54 -0.29 15.57
C MET A 963 18.92 -0.06 14.96
N MET A 964 19.38 1.17 15.06
CA MET A 964 20.74 1.61 14.68
C MET A 964 21.79 1.21 15.74
N PRO A 965 23.09 1.28 15.44
CA PRO A 965 24.15 1.06 16.43
C PRO A 965 24.07 2.04 17.61
N ASP A 966 23.66 1.56 18.78
CA ASP A 966 23.73 2.34 20.02
C ASP A 966 25.12 2.26 20.65
N TYR A 967 25.87 3.36 20.59
CA TYR A 967 27.21 3.48 21.18
C TYR A 967 27.20 3.51 22.71
N ASN A 968 26.04 3.79 23.35
CA ASN A 968 25.95 3.86 24.80
C ASN A 968 26.10 2.48 25.47
N VAL A 969 25.70 1.40 24.77
CA VAL A 969 25.81 0.01 25.26
C VAL A 969 27.25 -0.37 25.60
N ILE A 970 28.22 0.13 24.84
CA ILE A 970 29.66 -0.13 25.01
C ILE A 970 30.42 1.11 25.49
N LYS A 971 29.73 2.07 26.13
CA LYS A 971 30.33 3.34 26.57
C LYS A 971 31.38 3.16 27.66
N GLU A 972 31.12 2.25 28.58
CA GLU A 972 32.03 1.91 29.69
C GLU A 972 33.02 0.78 29.31
N GLU A 973 32.94 0.23 28.08
CA GLU A 973 33.90 -0.76 27.59
C GLU A 973 35.14 -0.06 27.01
N SER A 974 36.31 -0.36 27.59
CA SER A 974 37.61 0.09 27.12
C SER A 974 38.64 -1.04 27.13
N VAL A 975 39.66 -0.88 26.29
CA VAL A 975 40.87 -1.70 26.31
C VAL A 975 42.04 -0.75 26.44
N GLY A 976 42.77 -0.81 27.56
CA GLY A 976 43.71 0.24 27.95
C GLY A 976 43.00 1.61 27.98
N ASP A 977 43.64 2.63 27.41
CA ASP A 977 43.11 3.99 27.31
C ASP A 977 42.12 4.20 26.13
N ILE A 978 41.82 3.15 25.34
CA ILE A 978 40.96 3.24 24.16
C ILE A 978 39.51 2.86 24.52
N GLN A 979 38.61 3.83 24.40
CA GLN A 979 37.16 3.64 24.56
C GLN A 979 36.54 3.02 23.30
N LEU A 980 35.87 1.87 23.42
CA LEU A 980 35.39 1.11 22.27
C LEU A 980 34.21 1.75 21.54
N SER A 981 33.37 2.50 22.27
CA SER A 981 32.28 3.30 21.68
C SER A 981 32.80 4.28 20.61
N LYS A 982 33.91 4.96 20.89
CA LYS A 982 34.56 5.91 19.96
C LYS A 982 35.12 5.20 18.73
N VAL A 983 35.73 4.03 18.91
CA VAL A 983 36.25 3.20 17.80
C VAL A 983 35.12 2.80 16.86
N LEU A 984 34.00 2.31 17.41
CA LEU A 984 32.84 1.92 16.61
C LEU A 984 32.20 3.11 15.89
N GLN A 985 32.05 4.23 16.57
CA GLN A 985 31.51 5.46 15.99
C GLN A 985 32.35 5.93 14.80
N THR A 986 33.68 6.04 14.95
CA THR A 986 34.59 6.44 13.87
C THR A 986 34.58 5.47 12.68
N ILE A 987 34.39 4.16 12.93
CA ILE A 987 34.21 3.18 11.86
C ILE A 987 32.89 3.42 11.13
N ASN A 988 31.79 3.60 11.86
CA ASN A 988 30.45 3.78 11.29
C ASN A 988 30.30 5.07 10.50
N GLU A 989 30.82 6.20 10.99
CA GLU A 989 30.87 7.48 10.26
C GLU A 989 31.55 7.34 8.90
N ARG A 990 32.60 6.52 8.81
CA ARG A 990 33.33 6.24 7.55
C ARG A 990 32.59 5.27 6.63
N ILE A 991 31.89 4.27 7.18
CA ILE A 991 31.07 3.35 6.38
C ILE A 991 29.86 4.11 5.79
N GLU A 992 29.19 4.93 6.59
CA GLU A 992 28.03 5.72 6.15
C GLU A 992 28.39 6.71 5.03
N LEU A 993 29.58 7.31 5.09
CA LEU A 993 30.11 8.18 4.03
C LEU A 993 30.47 7.41 2.72
N LEU A 994 30.90 6.15 2.83
CA LEU A 994 31.39 5.36 1.69
C LEU A 994 30.33 4.44 1.05
N ILE A 995 29.28 4.10 1.78
CA ILE A 995 28.15 3.27 1.34
C ILE A 995 26.84 3.95 1.72
N ASP A 996 26.33 3.67 2.92
CA ASP A 996 25.12 4.23 3.51
C ASP A 996 25.03 3.83 5.01
N ARG A 997 24.04 4.37 5.71
CA ARG A 997 23.76 4.10 7.13
C ARG A 997 23.37 2.64 7.43
N ASP A 998 22.77 1.94 6.46
CA ASP A 998 22.21 0.60 6.62
C ASP A 998 23.31 -0.48 6.68
N HIS A 999 24.52 -0.17 6.17
CA HIS A 999 25.71 -1.00 6.30
C HIS A 999 26.55 -0.70 7.57
N THR A 1000 26.11 0.15 8.50
CA THR A 1000 26.89 0.41 9.74
C THR A 1000 27.03 -0.83 10.64
N ILE A 1001 28.03 -0.86 11.52
CA ILE A 1001 28.31 -2.01 12.39
C ILE A 1001 27.71 -1.78 13.78
N GLY A 1002 26.90 -2.73 14.24
CA GLY A 1002 26.27 -2.66 15.56
C GLY A 1002 27.21 -3.01 16.73
N HIS A 1003 26.85 -2.54 17.93
CA HIS A 1003 27.69 -2.66 19.14
C HIS A 1003 28.04 -4.10 19.53
N SER A 1004 27.24 -5.12 19.16
CA SER A 1004 27.51 -6.52 19.56
C SER A 1004 28.80 -7.11 19.00
N PHE A 1005 29.43 -6.43 18.03
CA PHE A 1005 30.76 -6.78 17.53
C PHE A 1005 31.87 -6.54 18.58
N LEU A 1006 31.67 -5.55 19.47
CA LEU A 1006 32.63 -5.10 20.48
C LEU A 1006 32.13 -5.28 21.94
N VAL A 1007 30.93 -5.80 22.17
CA VAL A 1007 30.45 -6.13 23.53
C VAL A 1007 31.29 -7.24 24.18
N ASN A 1008 31.61 -7.08 25.47
CA ASN A 1008 32.48 -7.93 26.28
C ASN A 1008 33.94 -8.04 25.78
N VAL A 1009 34.47 -6.95 25.19
CA VAL A 1009 35.85 -6.88 24.69
C VAL A 1009 36.72 -6.13 25.70
N ASP A 1010 37.25 -6.88 26.66
CA ASP A 1010 38.01 -6.38 27.83
C ASP A 1010 39.55 -6.41 27.67
N SER A 1011 40.06 -6.84 26.53
CA SER A 1011 41.49 -7.17 26.36
C SER A 1011 41.95 -7.07 24.90
N GLU A 1012 43.22 -6.71 24.71
CA GLU A 1012 43.86 -6.54 23.40
C GLU A 1012 43.73 -7.79 22.51
N GLN A 1013 43.82 -8.98 23.11
CA GLN A 1013 43.65 -10.25 22.39
C GLN A 1013 42.20 -10.44 21.89
N LYS A 1014 41.19 -10.09 22.69
CA LYS A 1014 39.79 -10.11 22.25
C LYS A 1014 39.52 -9.04 21.19
N LEU A 1015 40.10 -7.85 21.35
CA LEU A 1015 39.96 -6.74 20.41
C LEU A 1015 40.57 -7.09 19.03
N ALA A 1016 41.80 -7.62 19.01
CA ALA A 1016 42.42 -8.14 17.79
C ALA A 1016 41.59 -9.26 17.14
N SER A 1017 40.98 -10.12 17.96
CA SER A 1017 40.08 -11.19 17.47
C SER A 1017 38.77 -10.64 16.89
N ALA A 1018 38.17 -9.62 17.51
CA ALA A 1018 36.97 -8.95 17.00
C ALA A 1018 37.24 -8.27 15.64
N PHE A 1019 38.38 -7.60 15.50
CA PHE A 1019 38.78 -7.02 14.22
C PHE A 1019 39.04 -8.09 13.15
N ASN A 1020 39.95 -9.05 13.41
CA ASN A 1020 40.35 -10.04 12.40
C ASN A 1020 39.22 -10.99 11.97
N ASN A 1021 38.31 -11.35 12.89
CA ASN A 1021 37.36 -12.46 12.68
C ASN A 1021 35.91 -11.99 12.52
N LYS A 1022 35.59 -10.71 12.81
CA LYS A 1022 34.23 -10.16 12.65
C LYS A 1022 34.21 -8.90 11.78
N ILE A 1023 34.92 -7.84 12.19
CA ILE A 1023 34.84 -6.52 11.54
C ILE A 1023 35.48 -6.55 10.15
N VAL A 1024 36.73 -7.01 10.03
CA VAL A 1024 37.44 -7.05 8.74
C VAL A 1024 36.73 -7.94 7.71
N PRO A 1025 36.28 -9.17 8.04
CA PRO A 1025 35.50 -9.98 7.10
C PRO A 1025 34.20 -9.31 6.62
N LEU A 1026 33.46 -8.65 7.51
CA LEU A 1026 32.25 -7.91 7.12
C LEU A 1026 32.56 -6.75 6.17
N LEU A 1027 33.65 -6.02 6.41
CA LEU A 1027 34.11 -4.97 5.49
C LEU A 1027 34.61 -5.52 4.15
N GLN A 1028 35.12 -6.77 4.09
CA GLN A 1028 35.44 -7.43 2.81
C GLN A 1028 34.21 -7.78 1.99
N GLU A 1029 33.08 -8.07 2.63
CA GLU A 1029 31.79 -8.28 1.95
C GLU A 1029 31.21 -6.97 1.43
N TYR A 1030 31.20 -5.92 2.27
CA TYR A 1030 30.71 -4.59 1.92
C TYR A 1030 31.52 -3.93 0.80
N PHE A 1031 32.84 -4.05 0.85
CA PHE A 1031 33.79 -3.50 -0.13
C PHE A 1031 34.42 -4.61 -0.99
N TYR A 1032 33.58 -5.48 -1.54
CA TYR A 1032 34.03 -6.63 -2.35
C TYR A 1032 35.00 -6.21 -3.47
N GLY A 1033 36.22 -6.71 -3.41
CA GLY A 1033 37.31 -6.38 -4.35
C GLY A 1033 38.04 -5.06 -4.10
N ASP A 1034 37.54 -4.19 -3.21
CA ASP A 1034 38.08 -2.84 -2.96
C ASP A 1034 38.68 -2.70 -1.56
N TYR A 1035 39.83 -3.35 -1.37
CA TYR A 1035 40.65 -3.22 -0.16
C TYR A 1035 41.12 -1.78 0.12
N GLY A 1036 41.09 -0.89 -0.90
CA GLY A 1036 41.40 0.53 -0.75
C GLY A 1036 40.37 1.23 0.14
N LYS A 1037 39.07 1.00 -0.10
CA LYS A 1037 37.99 1.51 0.77
C LYS A 1037 38.04 0.96 2.19
N ILE A 1038 38.39 -0.32 2.37
CA ILE A 1038 38.65 -0.86 3.72
C ILE A 1038 39.79 -0.08 4.42
N GLY A 1039 40.80 0.33 3.66
CA GLY A 1039 41.88 1.20 4.13
C GLY A 1039 41.43 2.62 4.50
N LEU A 1040 40.40 3.17 3.85
CA LEU A 1040 39.79 4.44 4.24
C LEU A 1040 38.98 4.32 5.54
N VAL A 1041 38.32 3.18 5.78
CA VAL A 1041 37.58 2.93 7.04
C VAL A 1041 38.52 2.68 8.21
N LEU A 1042 39.45 1.73 8.07
CA LEU A 1042 40.28 1.23 9.17
C LEU A 1042 41.67 1.88 9.28
N GLY A 1043 42.18 2.48 8.21
CA GLY A 1043 43.52 3.09 8.20
C GLY A 1043 44.68 2.10 8.01
N LYS A 1044 45.89 2.67 7.95
CA LYS A 1044 47.15 1.95 7.61
C LYS A 1044 47.60 0.87 8.60
N GLY A 1045 46.98 0.80 9.79
CA GLY A 1045 47.21 -0.28 10.76
C GLY A 1045 46.65 -1.63 10.28
N PHE A 1046 45.56 -1.59 9.51
CA PHE A 1046 44.84 -2.77 9.02
C PHE A 1046 45.01 -3.02 7.53
N VAL A 1047 45.46 -2.01 6.75
CA VAL A 1047 45.64 -2.11 5.30
C VAL A 1047 46.98 -1.55 4.85
N GLU A 1048 47.66 -2.28 3.96
CA GLU A 1048 48.93 -1.90 3.35
C GLU A 1048 48.78 -1.66 1.86
N LYS A 1049 49.40 -0.59 1.35
CA LYS A 1049 49.53 -0.32 -0.07
C LYS A 1049 50.79 -0.99 -0.61
N ILE A 1050 50.62 -1.88 -1.58
CA ILE A 1050 51.71 -2.58 -2.27
C ILE A 1050 51.94 -1.88 -3.61
N LYS A 1051 53.19 -1.47 -3.85
CA LYS A 1051 53.64 -1.01 -5.17
C LYS A 1051 53.96 -2.23 -6.03
N ASN A 1052 53.34 -2.32 -7.21
CA ASN A 1052 53.51 -3.44 -8.14
C ASN A 1052 54.53 -3.13 -9.25
N ASP A 1053 55.24 -2.01 -9.13
CA ASP A 1053 56.21 -1.47 -10.09
C ASP A 1053 57.27 -2.52 -10.52
N ASN A 1054 57.66 -3.41 -9.60
CA ASN A 1054 58.65 -4.48 -9.76
C ASN A 1054 58.07 -5.84 -10.19
N ILE A 1055 56.78 -5.94 -10.51
CA ILE A 1055 56.15 -7.16 -11.00
C ILE A 1055 56.07 -7.08 -12.52
N ASP A 1056 56.67 -8.03 -13.22
CA ASP A 1056 56.61 -8.13 -14.67
C ASP A 1056 55.56 -9.15 -15.12
N PHE A 1057 54.79 -8.78 -16.15
CA PHE A 1057 53.87 -9.69 -16.82
C PHE A 1057 54.65 -10.74 -17.65
N ALA A 1058 54.02 -11.88 -17.91
CA ALA A 1058 54.58 -12.87 -18.83
C ALA A 1058 54.75 -12.25 -20.22
N SER A 1059 55.78 -12.70 -20.96
CA SER A 1059 56.10 -12.22 -22.30
C SER A 1059 54.95 -12.50 -23.29
N PHE A 1060 54.07 -11.53 -23.47
CA PHE A 1060 52.89 -11.59 -24.32
C PHE A 1060 52.64 -10.20 -24.92
N ASP A 1061 52.23 -10.14 -26.19
CA ASP A 1061 52.04 -8.89 -26.91
C ASP A 1061 50.64 -8.34 -26.63
N TYR A 1062 50.58 -7.28 -25.81
CA TYR A 1062 49.33 -6.66 -25.35
C TYR A 1062 49.54 -5.16 -25.19
N GLU A 1063 48.75 -4.36 -25.92
CA GLU A 1063 48.83 -2.91 -25.88
C GLU A 1063 48.55 -2.38 -24.47
N ASN A 1064 49.32 -1.37 -24.05
CA ASN A 1064 49.18 -0.69 -22.76
C ASN A 1064 49.28 -1.61 -21.51
N ALA A 1065 49.99 -2.74 -21.61
CA ALA A 1065 50.23 -3.64 -20.47
C ALA A 1065 50.88 -2.95 -19.24
N SER A 1066 51.58 -1.81 -19.43
CA SER A 1066 52.09 -0.95 -18.37
C SER A 1066 51.01 -0.44 -17.41
N ASP A 1067 49.81 -0.18 -17.92
CA ASP A 1067 48.75 0.55 -17.21
C ASP A 1067 48.11 -0.33 -16.13
N PHE A 1068 48.34 -1.63 -16.20
CA PHE A 1068 47.93 -2.62 -15.21
C PHE A 1068 48.92 -2.73 -14.04
N LYS A 1069 50.10 -2.07 -14.08
CA LYS A 1069 51.05 -1.99 -12.94
C LYS A 1069 50.63 -0.98 -11.87
N ILE A 1070 49.33 -0.85 -11.59
CA ILE A 1070 48.81 0.00 -10.51
C ILE A 1070 49.13 -0.56 -9.12
N SER A 1071 49.21 0.31 -8.12
CA SER A 1071 49.36 -0.14 -6.72
C SER A 1071 48.13 -0.93 -6.25
N SER A 1072 48.35 -2.05 -5.57
CA SER A 1072 47.29 -2.85 -4.94
C SER A 1072 47.25 -2.61 -3.42
N TYR A 1073 46.22 -3.13 -2.76
CA TYR A 1073 46.06 -3.03 -1.31
C TYR A 1073 45.87 -4.42 -0.70
N LYS A 1074 46.45 -4.65 0.49
CA LYS A 1074 46.43 -5.93 1.19
C LYS A 1074 46.09 -5.76 2.67
N LEU A 1075 45.27 -6.65 3.20
CA LEU A 1075 44.91 -6.66 4.63
C LEU A 1075 46.09 -7.14 5.50
N LYS A 1076 46.30 -6.44 6.61
CA LYS A 1076 47.19 -6.81 7.71
C LYS A 1076 46.37 -7.40 8.85
N LYS A 1077 46.73 -8.59 9.32
CA LYS A 1077 46.18 -9.15 10.56
C LYS A 1077 46.82 -8.47 11.76
N VAL A 1078 46.00 -8.03 12.70
CA VAL A 1078 46.45 -7.52 14.00
C VAL A 1078 46.59 -8.66 15.02
N ASN A 1079 47.31 -8.44 16.10
CA ASN A 1079 47.41 -9.33 17.25
C ASN A 1079 47.43 -8.47 18.54
N ALA A 1080 47.49 -9.10 19.71
CA ALA A 1080 47.47 -8.36 20.97
C ALA A 1080 48.57 -7.27 21.07
N VAL A 1081 49.75 -7.52 20.47
CA VAL A 1081 50.91 -6.61 20.56
C VAL A 1081 50.74 -5.35 19.69
N ASN A 1082 50.02 -5.42 18.57
CA ASN A 1082 49.95 -4.31 17.59
C ASN A 1082 48.54 -3.76 17.33
N VAL A 1083 47.50 -4.32 17.95
CA VAL A 1083 46.11 -3.85 17.77
C VAL A 1083 45.92 -2.43 18.32
N MET A 1084 46.58 -2.08 19.42
CA MET A 1084 46.49 -0.75 20.02
C MET A 1084 47.05 0.32 19.09
N ASP A 1085 48.27 0.12 18.56
CA ASP A 1085 48.85 0.97 17.53
C ASP A 1085 47.95 1.10 16.29
N ALA A 1086 47.36 -0.01 15.83
CA ALA A 1086 46.47 -0.01 14.67
C ALA A 1086 45.20 0.82 14.91
N ILE A 1087 44.65 0.82 16.13
CA ILE A 1087 43.44 1.57 16.49
C ILE A 1087 43.77 3.04 16.79
N GLU A 1088 44.91 3.38 17.38
CA GLU A 1088 45.35 4.77 17.51
C GLU A 1088 45.51 5.44 16.13
N LEU A 1089 46.02 4.70 15.15
CA LEU A 1089 46.11 5.11 13.75
C LEU A 1089 44.74 5.20 13.07
N LEU A 1090 43.79 4.32 13.42
CA LEU A 1090 42.39 4.41 12.97
C LEU A 1090 41.74 5.70 13.51
N LEU A 1091 41.94 6.01 14.79
CA LEU A 1091 41.38 7.17 15.48
C LEU A 1091 42.10 8.50 15.17
N GLY A 1092 43.23 8.46 14.46
CA GLY A 1092 44.03 9.66 14.12
C GLY A 1092 44.75 10.29 15.33
N SER A 1093 45.05 9.50 16.36
CA SER A 1093 45.63 9.99 17.64
C SER A 1093 47.16 9.86 17.72
N LYS A 1094 47.78 9.08 16.83
CA LYS A 1094 49.24 9.04 16.64
C LYS A 1094 49.62 9.88 15.42
N GLU A 1095 50.41 10.94 15.62
CA GLU A 1095 51.09 11.62 14.51
C GLU A 1095 51.98 10.64 13.74
N ILE A 1096 52.05 10.81 12.42
CA ILE A 1096 52.92 9.99 11.58
C ILE A 1096 54.36 10.46 11.78
N THR A 1097 55.07 9.83 12.72
CA THR A 1097 56.53 9.79 12.68
C THR A 1097 56.94 8.96 11.46
N THR A 1098 57.20 9.64 10.35
CA THR A 1098 57.86 9.07 9.18
C THR A 1098 59.31 8.77 9.52
N SER A 1099 59.65 7.48 9.58
CA SER A 1099 61.02 6.96 9.48
C SER A 1099 61.17 6.19 8.18
#